data_AF-A0A950NYP9-F1
#
_entry.id   AF-A0A950NYP9-F1
#
_cell.length_a   1.000
_cell.length_b   1.000
_cell.length_c   1.000
_cell.angle_alpha   90.00
_cell.angle_beta   90.00
_cell.angle_gamma   90.00
#
_symmetry.space_group_name_H-M   'P 1'
#
loop_
_entity.id
_entity.type
_entity.pdbx_description
1 polymer ?
#
loop_
_entity_poly.entity_id
_entity_poly.type
_entity_poly.pdbx_seq_one_letter_code
_entity_poly.pdbx_strand_id
1 'polypeptide(L)'
;MKAARAQLAPGTWTNSDANNAVTETPARLELARQVADRGFVLLKNSGATMGNGTTGPVLPIHVPKSGPFKVAVIGYLANPAYRMANSATGAAAGAMYLGGYSSNQGAPGAANEVTPYQGLKQAIQAVNPSATVDFYNGFAGNPTNASQLTTIDQAAVNAAANYNDVIVYVGTDDSTANESSDRTDMALPGAQAQLINDVAAKNPDTAAVIEAIGQVDVDSFRNNVPSLLWTSYNGQRKGDALADVVLGNYNPSGHLPFTWYENTSDLPALDDYSIRPSATSQGRTYMYYRGPESFPFGYGLSYTRFKTSNLRVDRTHLDANGTFHVSVDVTNTGSVAGQDLVQLYITTPDAPASLERPAKRLEGFQQVELDPGQTKAVTLTVSVPNLAFFNEVANRYQVDDGRYGVEIANSAADSDILAQQDVTVGGSLTPVPSVLSAKPTMLGDAQRGIQSRVMYPENAVVRPDLTVSMNDESLYGFIEPGNSKPFPTGTRFTFSSDHPDVVAVGPGGIIRTLHNGVATITATVTYRNVSRSTQFVIRVLSELDRLRIDGRQLQQFHPDTYRYDVIVPDGAPVPRITAHSPDSSATVNVTQASSVPGHATVTVTGPDGLTLTYTVYFAHRARSDEFSGTTVGPQWTWIRQDPANEQVSGGALTIAAEQGDLGGTNPPARNVLVQPALGNWAMVTKLTFSTAPHVANQQGGIIAYQDDA
;
A
#
# COMPACT_ATOMS: atom_id res chain seq x y z
N MET A 1 -5.08 28.39 -5.93
CA MET A 1 -6.30 27.56 -5.73
C MET A 1 -7.62 28.32 -5.92
N LYS A 2 -7.90 29.42 -5.20
CA LYS A 2 -9.17 30.17 -5.33
C LYS A 2 -9.49 30.67 -6.76
N ALA A 3 -8.48 31.15 -7.49
CA ALA A 3 -8.63 31.64 -8.87
C ALA A 3 -8.96 30.53 -9.89
N ALA A 4 -8.42 29.32 -9.70
CA ALA A 4 -8.74 28.16 -10.56
C ALA A 4 -10.19 27.68 -10.38
N ARG A 5 -10.79 27.92 -9.20
CA ARG A 5 -12.16 27.50 -8.86
C ARG A 5 -13.24 28.36 -9.52
N ALA A 6 -12.94 29.60 -9.91
CA ALA A 6 -13.90 30.51 -10.53
C ALA A 6 -14.16 30.22 -12.02
N GLN A 7 -13.44 29.26 -12.60
CA GLN A 7 -13.52 28.89 -14.02
C GLN A 7 -14.42 27.67 -14.29
N LEU A 8 -15.02 27.07 -13.25
CA LEU A 8 -15.86 25.88 -13.38
C LEU A 8 -17.31 26.24 -13.71
N ALA A 9 -17.95 25.45 -14.58
CA ALA A 9 -19.33 25.68 -15.01
C ALA A 9 -20.36 25.42 -13.88
N PRO A 10 -21.51 26.11 -13.88
CA PRO A 10 -22.62 25.80 -12.98
C PRO A 10 -23.11 24.35 -13.15
N GLY A 11 -23.27 23.60 -12.04
CA GLY A 11 -23.62 22.16 -12.05
C GLY A 11 -22.48 21.21 -11.65
N THR A 12 -21.35 21.76 -11.19
CA THR A 12 -20.14 21.00 -10.82
C THR A 12 -20.17 20.60 -9.34
N TRP A 13 -20.04 19.30 -9.05
CA TRP A 13 -20.26 18.63 -7.74
C TRP A 13 -19.22 18.93 -6.65
N THR A 14 -19.56 18.78 -5.36
CA THR A 14 -18.66 18.96 -4.18
C THR A 14 -18.80 17.79 -3.20
N ASN A 15 -17.72 17.04 -2.93
CA ASN A 15 -17.72 15.77 -2.17
C ASN A 15 -17.33 15.88 -0.69
N SER A 16 -17.14 17.08 -0.16
CA SER A 16 -16.73 17.21 1.24
C SER A 16 -17.15 18.56 1.78
N ASP A 17 -17.96 18.53 2.83
CA ASP A 17 -18.30 19.71 3.63
C ASP A 17 -17.04 20.40 4.19
N ALA A 18 -15.90 19.70 4.27
CA ALA A 18 -14.64 20.21 4.80
C ALA A 18 -13.77 20.96 3.75
N ASN A 19 -13.87 20.64 2.45
CA ASN A 19 -12.99 21.25 1.44
C ASN A 19 -13.64 21.70 0.12
N ASN A 20 -14.92 21.41 -0.12
CA ASN A 20 -15.65 21.73 -1.35
C ASN A 20 -14.91 21.26 -2.64
N ALA A 21 -14.22 20.12 -2.58
CA ALA A 21 -13.52 19.58 -3.74
C ALA A 21 -14.49 18.90 -4.71
N VAL A 22 -14.30 19.19 -6.00
CA VAL A 22 -15.00 18.53 -7.10
C VAL A 22 -14.27 17.24 -7.45
N THR A 23 -14.89 16.08 -7.20
CA THR A 23 -14.25 14.77 -7.44
C THR A 23 -14.85 13.96 -8.58
N GLU A 24 -16.15 14.07 -8.88
CA GLU A 24 -16.85 13.27 -9.92
C GLU A 24 -17.39 14.13 -11.08
N THR A 25 -16.50 14.83 -11.79
CA THR A 25 -16.88 15.56 -13.01
C THR A 25 -17.29 14.60 -14.14
N PRO A 26 -18.09 15.04 -15.13
CA PRO A 26 -18.39 14.24 -16.32
C PRO A 26 -17.15 13.63 -17.00
N ALA A 27 -16.05 14.38 -17.11
CA ALA A 27 -14.79 13.89 -17.68
C ALA A 27 -14.14 12.75 -16.87
N ARG A 28 -14.31 12.74 -15.54
CA ARG A 28 -13.80 11.67 -14.67
C ARG A 28 -14.69 10.45 -14.67
N LEU A 29 -16.00 10.65 -14.73
CA LEU A 29 -16.97 9.57 -14.91
C LEU A 29 -16.78 8.90 -16.28
N GLU A 30 -16.46 9.68 -17.31
CA GLU A 30 -16.10 9.17 -18.63
C GLU A 30 -14.77 8.42 -18.59
N LEU A 31 -13.74 8.97 -17.93
CA LEU A 31 -12.48 8.25 -17.73
C LEU A 31 -12.68 6.92 -16.98
N ALA A 32 -13.54 6.89 -15.96
CA ALA A 32 -13.85 5.66 -15.22
C ALA A 32 -14.49 4.59 -16.12
N ARG A 33 -15.37 4.99 -17.04
CA ARG A 33 -15.94 4.11 -18.06
C ARG A 33 -14.85 3.60 -19.03
N GLN A 34 -14.04 4.49 -19.59
CA GLN A 34 -12.96 4.14 -20.53
C GLN A 34 -11.89 3.22 -19.93
N VAL A 35 -11.57 3.40 -18.64
CA VAL A 35 -10.66 2.50 -17.92
C VAL A 35 -11.31 1.14 -17.70
N ALA A 36 -12.59 1.11 -17.34
CA ALA A 36 -13.34 -0.14 -17.21
C ALA A 36 -13.40 -0.89 -18.55
N ASP A 37 -13.73 -0.24 -19.68
CA ASP A 37 -13.76 -0.87 -21.02
C ASP A 37 -12.47 -1.64 -21.35
N ARG A 38 -11.33 -1.00 -21.07
CA ARG A 38 -9.99 -1.54 -21.35
C ARG A 38 -9.61 -2.72 -20.44
N GLY A 39 -10.25 -2.83 -19.28
CA GLY A 39 -9.96 -3.87 -18.27
C GLY A 39 -10.65 -5.20 -18.54
N PHE A 40 -11.63 -5.25 -19.44
CA PHE A 40 -12.40 -6.47 -19.70
C PHE A 40 -11.58 -7.46 -20.53
N VAL A 41 -11.53 -8.71 -20.05
CA VAL A 41 -10.81 -9.80 -20.72
C VAL A 41 -11.83 -10.78 -21.28
N LEU A 42 -11.91 -10.87 -22.60
CA LEU A 42 -12.70 -11.90 -23.26
C LEU A 42 -11.92 -13.21 -23.19
N LEU A 43 -12.38 -14.15 -22.37
CA LEU A 43 -11.70 -15.42 -22.12
C LEU A 43 -12.08 -16.49 -23.15
N LYS A 44 -13.35 -16.49 -23.58
CA LYS A 44 -13.89 -17.42 -24.56
C LYS A 44 -14.96 -16.72 -25.37
N ASN A 45 -15.02 -16.98 -26.67
CA ASN A 45 -16.12 -16.59 -27.54
C ASN A 45 -16.21 -17.55 -28.74
N SER A 46 -16.53 -18.81 -28.45
CA SER A 46 -16.56 -19.87 -29.47
C SER A 46 -17.82 -19.79 -30.32
N GLY A 47 -17.73 -20.25 -31.57
CA GLY A 47 -18.90 -20.42 -32.43
C GLY A 47 -19.90 -21.41 -31.81
N ALA A 48 -21.14 -20.98 -31.58
CA ALA A 48 -22.25 -21.82 -31.16
C ALA A 48 -23.40 -21.73 -32.17
N THR A 49 -24.18 -22.81 -32.29
CA THR A 49 -25.44 -22.75 -33.04
C THR A 49 -26.48 -22.07 -32.16
N MET A 50 -26.79 -20.84 -32.53
CA MET A 50 -27.72 -19.96 -31.84
C MET A 50 -29.17 -20.44 -31.96
N GLY A 51 -30.06 -19.93 -31.10
CA GLY A 51 -31.49 -20.27 -31.12
C GLY A 51 -32.19 -19.92 -32.44
N ASN A 52 -31.63 -18.98 -33.21
CA ASN A 52 -32.09 -18.61 -34.55
C ASN A 52 -31.55 -19.51 -35.69
N GLY A 53 -30.74 -20.53 -35.37
CA GLY A 53 -30.15 -21.48 -36.32
C GLY A 53 -28.85 -21.02 -36.98
N THR A 54 -28.34 -19.82 -36.68
CA THR A 54 -27.04 -19.35 -37.17
C THR A 54 -25.90 -19.88 -36.31
N THR A 55 -24.73 -20.11 -36.91
CA THR A 55 -23.53 -20.52 -36.17
C THR A 55 -22.54 -19.37 -36.15
N GLY A 56 -22.14 -18.91 -34.97
CA GLY A 56 -21.25 -17.78 -34.80
C GLY A 56 -20.90 -17.51 -33.34
N PRO A 57 -20.01 -16.54 -33.07
CA PRO A 57 -19.75 -16.10 -31.69
C PRO A 57 -21.01 -15.48 -31.09
N VAL A 58 -21.17 -15.60 -29.77
CA VAL A 58 -22.31 -15.01 -29.03
C VAL A 58 -22.11 -13.51 -28.81
N LEU A 59 -20.87 -13.08 -28.56
CA LEU A 59 -20.53 -11.67 -28.43
C LEU A 59 -19.83 -11.14 -29.69
N PRO A 60 -20.04 -9.87 -30.08
CA PRO A 60 -21.00 -8.93 -29.49
C PRO A 60 -22.46 -9.24 -29.85
N ILE A 61 -23.39 -8.87 -28.98
CA ILE A 61 -24.84 -8.97 -29.22
C ILE A 61 -25.26 -7.95 -30.27
N HIS A 62 -25.98 -8.41 -31.29
CA HIS A 62 -26.47 -7.57 -32.38
C HIS A 62 -27.95 -7.19 -32.20
N VAL A 63 -28.18 -6.03 -31.59
CA VAL A 63 -29.54 -5.51 -31.34
C VAL A 63 -30.17 -4.98 -32.65
N PRO A 64 -31.32 -5.52 -33.10
CA PRO A 64 -32.01 -5.00 -34.28
C PRO A 64 -32.63 -3.63 -33.97
N LYS A 65 -32.64 -2.69 -34.92
CA LYS A 65 -33.13 -1.31 -34.71
C LYS A 65 -34.63 -1.19 -34.33
N SER A 66 -35.41 -2.23 -34.60
CA SER A 66 -36.85 -2.25 -34.34
C SER A 66 -37.38 -3.68 -34.31
N GLY A 67 -38.56 -3.87 -33.71
CA GLY A 67 -39.22 -5.18 -33.63
C GLY A 67 -38.89 -5.91 -32.33
N PRO A 68 -39.54 -7.07 -32.09
CA PRO A 68 -39.38 -7.80 -30.85
C PRO A 68 -37.95 -8.31 -30.72
N PHE A 69 -37.29 -7.92 -29.63
CA PHE A 69 -35.96 -8.38 -29.26
C PHE A 69 -35.91 -8.45 -27.74
N LYS A 70 -35.48 -9.59 -27.19
CA LYS A 70 -35.54 -9.88 -25.77
C LYS A 70 -34.18 -10.32 -25.26
N VAL A 71 -33.67 -9.64 -24.24
CA VAL A 71 -32.44 -10.04 -23.52
C VAL A 71 -32.76 -10.32 -22.05
N ALA A 72 -32.27 -11.44 -21.53
CA ALA A 72 -32.34 -11.74 -20.09
C ALA A 72 -30.98 -11.48 -19.43
N VAL A 73 -31.00 -10.77 -18.30
CA VAL A 73 -29.83 -10.62 -17.42
C VAL A 73 -30.12 -11.41 -16.15
N ILE A 74 -29.40 -12.51 -15.93
CA ILE A 74 -29.64 -13.47 -14.86
C ILE A 74 -28.45 -13.50 -13.90
N GLY A 75 -28.70 -13.27 -12.61
CA GLY A 75 -27.70 -13.39 -11.55
C GLY A 75 -27.72 -12.20 -10.59
N TYR A 76 -27.64 -12.48 -9.28
CA TYR A 76 -27.76 -11.50 -8.20
C TYR A 76 -26.86 -10.27 -8.38
N LEU A 77 -25.58 -10.50 -8.72
CA LEU A 77 -24.57 -9.45 -8.84
C LEU A 77 -24.81 -8.48 -10.01
N ALA A 78 -25.69 -8.83 -10.97
CA ALA A 78 -26.01 -7.94 -12.08
C ALA A 78 -26.85 -6.72 -11.66
N ASN A 79 -27.61 -6.84 -10.56
CA ASN A 79 -28.50 -5.80 -10.07
C ASN A 79 -28.86 -5.99 -8.58
N PRO A 80 -27.88 -5.95 -7.65
CA PRO A 80 -28.15 -6.10 -6.23
C PRO A 80 -29.09 -4.99 -5.73
N ALA A 81 -29.98 -5.33 -4.79
CA ALA A 81 -30.99 -4.40 -4.28
C ALA A 81 -30.37 -3.28 -3.45
N TYR A 82 -30.26 -2.09 -4.05
CA TYR A 82 -29.67 -0.89 -3.44
C TYR A 82 -30.19 -0.63 -2.00
N ARG A 83 -29.29 -0.68 -1.01
CA ARG A 83 -29.54 -0.16 0.33
C ARG A 83 -28.44 0.83 0.69
N MET A 84 -28.83 2.06 1.01
CA MET A 84 -27.92 3.08 1.53
C MET A 84 -27.21 2.54 2.78
N ALA A 85 -25.88 2.67 2.82
CA ALA A 85 -25.06 2.29 3.97
C ALA A 85 -25.51 3.04 5.23
N ASN A 86 -26.02 2.31 6.20
CA ASN A 86 -26.09 2.75 7.59
C ASN A 86 -25.13 1.88 8.40
N SER A 87 -24.26 2.54 9.16
CA SER A 87 -23.44 2.08 10.27
C SER A 87 -22.08 1.46 9.94
N ALA A 88 -21.04 2.14 10.45
CA ALA A 88 -19.84 1.69 11.18
C ALA A 88 -19.05 0.40 10.79
N THR A 89 -19.46 -0.41 9.82
CA THR A 89 -18.75 -1.66 9.45
C THR A 89 -18.31 -1.76 7.99
N GLY A 90 -18.56 -0.75 7.14
CA GLY A 90 -18.18 -0.82 5.73
C GLY A 90 -19.05 -1.79 4.93
N ALA A 91 -19.40 -1.39 3.70
CA ALA A 91 -20.37 -2.03 2.78
C ALA A 91 -21.81 -2.16 3.33
N ALA A 92 -22.75 -1.43 2.71
CA ALA A 92 -24.16 -1.74 2.87
C ALA A 92 -24.45 -3.09 2.20
N ALA A 93 -25.00 -4.06 2.93
CA ALA A 93 -25.55 -5.26 2.31
C ALA A 93 -26.59 -4.86 1.24
N GLY A 94 -26.33 -5.21 -0.02
CA GLY A 94 -27.18 -4.90 -1.18
C GLY A 94 -26.76 -3.72 -2.07
N ALA A 95 -25.66 -3.00 -1.78
CA ALA A 95 -25.12 -2.00 -2.72
C ALA A 95 -24.33 -2.66 -3.87
N MET A 96 -24.12 -1.94 -4.98
CA MET A 96 -23.22 -2.40 -6.04
C MET A 96 -21.81 -2.52 -5.47
N TYR A 97 -21.24 -3.73 -5.48
CA TYR A 97 -19.91 -3.93 -4.93
C TYR A 97 -18.84 -3.35 -5.87
N LEU A 98 -18.12 -2.31 -5.46
CA LEU A 98 -17.13 -1.65 -6.31
C LEU A 98 -15.73 -2.27 -6.24
N GLY A 99 -15.55 -3.27 -5.36
CA GLY A 99 -14.25 -3.84 -4.97
C GLY A 99 -13.79 -3.37 -3.58
N GLY A 100 -12.83 -4.10 -3.02
CA GLY A 100 -12.17 -3.75 -1.76
C GLY A 100 -11.49 -2.37 -1.81
N TYR A 101 -11.36 -1.71 -0.66
CA TYR A 101 -10.83 -0.34 -0.52
C TYR A 101 -11.56 0.73 -1.36
N SER A 102 -12.77 0.46 -1.84
CA SER A 102 -13.63 1.51 -2.37
C SER A 102 -14.03 2.47 -1.25
N SER A 103 -13.87 3.78 -1.48
CA SER A 103 -14.30 4.79 -0.50
C SER A 103 -15.82 4.74 -0.34
N ASN A 104 -16.32 5.13 0.85
CA ASN A 104 -17.75 5.32 1.06
C ASN A 104 -18.24 6.45 0.13
N GLN A 105 -18.95 6.09 -0.93
CA GLN A 105 -19.38 7.01 -1.98
C GLN A 105 -20.44 8.03 -1.50
N GLY A 106 -21.04 7.82 -0.32
CA GLY A 106 -22.20 8.58 0.13
C GLY A 106 -23.37 8.50 -0.86
N ALA A 107 -24.47 9.20 -0.58
CA ALA A 107 -25.62 9.24 -1.48
C ALA A 107 -25.29 9.78 -2.90
N PRO A 108 -24.44 10.82 -3.08
CA PRO A 108 -24.25 11.37 -4.42
C PRO A 108 -23.29 10.57 -5.30
N GLY A 109 -22.23 9.96 -4.75
CA GLY A 109 -21.37 9.06 -5.54
C GLY A 109 -22.14 7.80 -5.95
N ALA A 110 -22.96 7.27 -5.03
CA ALA A 110 -23.85 6.15 -5.31
C ALA A 110 -24.92 6.46 -6.38
N ALA A 111 -25.30 7.73 -6.57
CA ALA A 111 -26.22 8.12 -7.65
C ALA A 111 -25.58 8.05 -9.05
N ASN A 112 -24.25 7.99 -9.13
CA ASN A 112 -23.47 7.83 -10.37
C ASN A 112 -23.06 6.38 -10.62
N GLU A 113 -23.45 5.45 -9.74
CA GLU A 113 -23.24 4.02 -9.93
C GLU A 113 -24.23 3.47 -10.96
N VAL A 114 -23.72 2.71 -11.93
CA VAL A 114 -24.54 2.06 -12.96
C VAL A 114 -24.35 0.55 -12.87
N THR A 115 -25.41 -0.16 -12.49
CA THR A 115 -25.36 -1.62 -12.39
C THR A 115 -25.24 -2.27 -13.77
N PRO A 116 -24.65 -3.48 -13.88
CA PRO A 116 -24.61 -4.26 -15.11
C PRO A 116 -25.96 -4.32 -15.85
N TYR A 117 -27.05 -4.62 -15.14
CA TYR A 117 -28.39 -4.65 -15.71
C TYR A 117 -28.86 -3.27 -16.21
N GLN A 118 -28.64 -2.21 -15.43
CA GLN A 118 -29.05 -0.86 -15.81
C GLN A 118 -28.34 -0.41 -17.09
N GLY A 119 -27.02 -0.61 -17.17
CA GLY A 119 -26.22 -0.24 -18.34
C GLY A 119 -26.66 -1.00 -19.60
N LEU A 120 -26.78 -2.33 -19.52
CA LEU A 120 -27.26 -3.16 -20.63
C LEU A 120 -28.66 -2.75 -21.10
N LYS A 121 -29.60 -2.57 -20.15
CA LYS A 121 -30.97 -2.16 -20.46
C LYS A 121 -31.01 -0.82 -21.18
N GLN A 122 -30.33 0.19 -20.64
CA GLN A 122 -30.29 1.52 -21.24
C GLN A 122 -29.68 1.49 -22.64
N ALA A 123 -28.56 0.80 -22.84
CA ALA A 123 -27.88 0.74 -24.13
C ALA A 123 -28.67 -0.04 -25.19
N ILE A 124 -29.24 -1.20 -24.84
CA ILE A 124 -30.06 -1.99 -25.76
C ILE A 124 -31.31 -1.20 -26.17
N GLN A 125 -31.99 -0.57 -25.21
CA GLN A 125 -33.22 0.20 -25.49
C GLN A 125 -32.94 1.52 -26.22
N ALA A 126 -31.72 2.06 -26.12
CA ALA A 126 -31.28 3.17 -26.96
C ALA A 126 -31.15 2.78 -28.43
N VAL A 127 -30.75 1.53 -28.74
CA VAL A 127 -30.71 1.00 -30.11
C VAL A 127 -32.10 0.57 -30.59
N ASN A 128 -32.88 -0.08 -29.73
CA ASN A 128 -34.23 -0.56 -30.00
C ASN A 128 -35.19 -0.21 -28.85
N PRO A 129 -35.96 0.88 -28.95
CA PRO A 129 -36.90 1.29 -27.92
C PRO A 129 -38.01 0.26 -27.61
N SER A 130 -38.24 -0.72 -28.51
CA SER A 130 -39.22 -1.80 -28.31
C SER A 130 -38.62 -3.08 -27.72
N ALA A 131 -37.31 -3.14 -27.49
CA ALA A 131 -36.65 -4.29 -26.89
C ALA A 131 -37.03 -4.47 -25.41
N THR A 132 -37.21 -5.72 -25.01
CA THR A 132 -37.41 -6.12 -23.61
C THR A 132 -36.07 -6.55 -23.02
N VAL A 133 -35.67 -5.93 -21.92
CA VAL A 133 -34.50 -6.36 -21.13
C VAL A 133 -34.96 -6.64 -19.72
N ASP A 134 -34.98 -7.91 -19.36
CA ASP A 134 -35.54 -8.40 -18.09
C ASP A 134 -34.41 -8.88 -17.16
N PHE A 135 -34.57 -8.60 -15.88
CA PHE A 135 -33.66 -9.04 -14.83
C PHE A 135 -34.26 -10.22 -14.05
N TYR A 136 -33.45 -11.25 -13.83
CA TYR A 136 -33.75 -12.33 -12.91
C TYR A 136 -32.63 -12.46 -11.89
N ASN A 137 -32.97 -12.58 -10.61
CA ASN A 137 -31.97 -12.79 -9.57
C ASN A 137 -31.18 -14.10 -9.73
N GLY A 138 -31.80 -15.12 -10.34
CA GLY A 138 -31.20 -16.45 -10.55
C GLY A 138 -31.21 -17.36 -9.32
N PHE A 139 -31.48 -16.82 -8.13
CA PHE A 139 -31.48 -17.54 -6.86
C PHE A 139 -32.75 -17.27 -6.04
N ALA A 140 -33.23 -18.30 -5.35
CA ALA A 140 -34.36 -18.20 -4.43
C ALA A 140 -33.97 -17.56 -3.09
N GLY A 141 -34.96 -17.10 -2.31
CA GLY A 141 -34.74 -16.68 -0.92
C GLY A 141 -34.22 -15.26 -0.70
N ASN A 142 -34.20 -14.41 -1.74
CA ASN A 142 -33.75 -13.01 -1.68
C ASN A 142 -32.34 -12.84 -1.05
N PRO A 143 -31.30 -13.43 -1.67
CA PRO A 143 -29.93 -13.30 -1.18
C PRO A 143 -29.49 -11.82 -1.15
N THR A 144 -28.54 -11.54 -0.27
CA THR A 144 -27.99 -10.20 -0.03
C THR A 144 -26.48 -10.11 -0.24
N ASN A 145 -25.84 -11.22 -0.61
CA ASN A 145 -24.41 -11.32 -0.93
C ASN A 145 -24.12 -12.67 -1.64
N ALA A 146 -22.88 -12.83 -2.12
CA ALA A 146 -22.41 -13.99 -2.87
C ALA A 146 -22.38 -15.29 -2.04
N SER A 147 -22.16 -15.21 -0.72
CA SER A 147 -22.15 -16.41 0.15
C SER A 147 -23.53 -17.06 0.32
N GLN A 148 -24.61 -16.34 0.02
CA GLN A 148 -26.00 -16.81 0.12
C GLN A 148 -26.56 -17.41 -1.18
N LEU A 149 -25.79 -17.44 -2.28
CA LEU A 149 -26.26 -17.87 -3.61
C LEU A 149 -26.33 -19.40 -3.73
N THR A 150 -27.02 -20.09 -2.82
CA THR A 150 -26.97 -21.56 -2.68
C THR A 150 -28.12 -22.30 -3.37
N THR A 151 -29.28 -21.66 -3.57
CA THR A 151 -30.47 -22.30 -4.17
C THR A 151 -30.88 -21.59 -5.45
N ILE A 152 -30.77 -22.26 -6.60
CA ILE A 152 -31.14 -21.73 -7.92
C ILE A 152 -32.67 -21.55 -8.00
N ASP A 153 -33.10 -20.42 -8.58
CA ASP A 153 -34.48 -20.22 -8.98
C ASP A 153 -34.74 -20.84 -10.36
N GLN A 154 -35.40 -22.00 -10.38
CA GLN A 154 -35.69 -22.73 -11.62
C GLN A 154 -36.61 -21.93 -12.57
N ALA A 155 -37.41 -20.99 -12.08
CA ALA A 155 -38.22 -20.13 -12.94
C ALA A 155 -37.35 -19.21 -13.78
N ALA A 156 -36.26 -18.67 -13.20
CA ALA A 156 -35.27 -17.86 -13.92
C ALA A 156 -34.55 -18.68 -15.00
N VAL A 157 -34.10 -19.90 -14.66
CA VAL A 157 -33.47 -20.83 -15.62
C VAL A 157 -34.42 -21.15 -16.78
N ASN A 158 -35.68 -21.51 -16.48
CA ASN A 158 -36.66 -21.86 -17.51
C ASN A 158 -37.04 -20.66 -18.39
N ALA A 159 -37.01 -19.43 -17.85
CA ALA A 159 -37.31 -18.24 -18.61
C ALA A 159 -36.29 -17.99 -19.73
N ALA A 160 -35.02 -18.39 -19.55
CA ALA A 160 -33.91 -18.18 -20.49
C ALA A 160 -34.21 -18.65 -21.93
N ALA A 161 -34.99 -19.72 -22.09
CA ALA A 161 -35.37 -20.26 -23.41
C ALA A 161 -36.24 -19.31 -24.25
N ASN A 162 -36.78 -18.23 -23.66
CA ASN A 162 -37.68 -17.28 -24.31
C ASN A 162 -37.00 -15.94 -24.69
N TYR A 163 -35.68 -15.92 -24.71
CA TYR A 163 -34.87 -14.72 -24.99
C TYR A 163 -33.97 -14.94 -26.21
N ASN A 164 -33.65 -13.86 -26.91
CA ASN A 164 -32.72 -13.87 -28.03
C ASN A 164 -31.28 -14.05 -27.56
N ASP A 165 -30.93 -13.40 -26.44
CA ASP A 165 -29.62 -13.48 -25.83
C ASP A 165 -29.77 -13.52 -24.30
N VAL A 166 -28.85 -14.21 -23.63
CA VAL A 166 -28.84 -14.33 -22.17
C VAL A 166 -27.47 -13.98 -21.60
N ILE A 167 -27.45 -13.05 -20.65
CA ILE A 167 -26.26 -12.71 -19.88
C ILE A 167 -26.40 -13.34 -18.49
N VAL A 168 -25.49 -14.24 -18.14
CA VAL A 168 -25.40 -14.81 -16.79
C VAL A 168 -24.28 -14.10 -16.05
N TYR A 169 -24.60 -13.29 -15.03
CA TYR A 169 -23.64 -12.46 -14.30
C TYR A 169 -23.36 -13.08 -12.92
N VAL A 170 -22.13 -13.54 -12.73
CA VAL A 170 -21.66 -14.27 -11.54
C VAL A 170 -20.38 -13.65 -11.00
N GLY A 171 -19.95 -14.07 -9.82
CA GLY A 171 -18.72 -13.52 -9.26
C GLY A 171 -18.56 -13.68 -7.75
N THR A 172 -17.71 -12.82 -7.21
CA THR A 172 -17.42 -12.67 -5.78
C THR A 172 -17.80 -11.27 -5.30
N ASP A 173 -17.93 -11.13 -3.98
CA ASP A 173 -18.13 -9.86 -3.29
C ASP A 173 -17.40 -9.85 -1.94
N ASP A 174 -17.62 -8.82 -1.13
CA ASP A 174 -16.97 -8.68 0.19
C ASP A 174 -17.29 -9.84 1.17
N SER A 175 -18.35 -10.62 0.95
CA SER A 175 -18.64 -11.79 1.79
C SER A 175 -17.77 -13.00 1.45
N THR A 176 -17.09 -12.97 0.30
CA THR A 176 -16.34 -14.11 -0.25
C THR A 176 -14.92 -13.74 -0.71
N ALA A 177 -14.60 -12.44 -0.79
CA ALA A 177 -13.28 -11.91 -1.13
C ALA A 177 -13.06 -10.57 -0.39
N ASN A 178 -12.59 -10.64 0.87
CA ASN A 178 -12.35 -9.48 1.74
C ASN A 178 -10.95 -9.47 2.36
N GLU A 179 -10.59 -8.31 2.93
CA GLU A 179 -9.36 -8.16 3.70
C GLU A 179 -9.40 -9.03 4.96
N SER A 180 -8.28 -9.70 5.25
CA SER A 180 -8.12 -10.64 6.37
C SER A 180 -8.76 -12.03 6.18
N SER A 181 -9.29 -12.34 4.99
CA SER A 181 -9.75 -13.70 4.66
C SER A 181 -9.31 -14.14 3.27
N ASP A 182 -8.51 -15.20 3.23
CA ASP A 182 -8.17 -15.89 1.99
C ASP A 182 -9.23 -16.95 1.65
N ARG A 183 -9.55 -17.11 0.36
CA ARG A 183 -10.39 -18.23 -0.10
C ARG A 183 -9.59 -19.53 -0.03
N THR A 184 -10.22 -20.60 0.43
CA THR A 184 -9.59 -21.93 0.52
C THR A 184 -9.64 -22.72 -0.79
N ASP A 185 -10.45 -22.28 -1.75
CA ASP A 185 -10.55 -22.84 -3.10
C ASP A 185 -10.88 -21.77 -4.14
N MET A 186 -10.81 -22.17 -5.42
CA MET A 186 -11.09 -21.28 -6.55
C MET A 186 -12.56 -21.29 -7.00
N ALA A 187 -13.45 -22.09 -6.39
CA ALA A 187 -14.81 -22.23 -6.88
C ALA A 187 -15.56 -20.89 -6.86
N LEU A 188 -16.49 -20.71 -7.80
CA LEU A 188 -17.46 -19.64 -7.68
C LEU A 188 -18.32 -19.88 -6.42
N PRO A 189 -18.59 -18.85 -5.59
CA PRO A 189 -19.41 -19.03 -4.40
C PRO A 189 -20.80 -19.59 -4.70
N GLY A 190 -21.23 -20.54 -3.88
CA GLY A 190 -22.58 -21.13 -3.96
C GLY A 190 -22.81 -21.94 -5.25
N ALA A 191 -24.03 -21.84 -5.79
CA ALA A 191 -24.48 -22.59 -6.96
C ALA A 191 -24.33 -21.79 -8.27
N GLN A 192 -23.46 -20.78 -8.31
CA GLN A 192 -23.26 -19.91 -9.48
C GLN A 192 -22.73 -20.65 -10.72
N ALA A 193 -21.78 -21.58 -10.55
CA ALA A 193 -21.30 -22.43 -11.64
C ALA A 193 -22.44 -23.30 -12.23
N GLN A 194 -23.30 -23.84 -11.37
CA GLN A 194 -24.46 -24.62 -11.80
C GLN A 194 -25.49 -23.74 -12.53
N LEU A 195 -25.72 -22.51 -12.07
CA LEU A 195 -26.60 -21.56 -12.76
C LEU A 195 -26.14 -21.30 -14.21
N ILE A 196 -24.83 -21.14 -14.46
CA ILE A 196 -24.28 -20.98 -15.81
C ILE A 196 -24.62 -22.21 -16.67
N ASN A 197 -24.32 -23.40 -16.15
CA ASN A 197 -24.58 -24.66 -16.85
C ASN A 197 -26.07 -24.83 -17.19
N ASP A 198 -26.95 -24.59 -16.22
CA ASP A 198 -28.40 -24.76 -16.37
C ASP A 198 -28.99 -23.76 -17.38
N VAL A 199 -28.55 -22.50 -17.35
CA VAL A 199 -29.01 -21.47 -18.29
C VAL A 199 -28.48 -21.73 -19.70
N ALA A 200 -27.19 -22.04 -19.85
CA ALA A 200 -26.59 -22.33 -21.16
C ALA A 200 -27.22 -23.58 -21.81
N ALA A 201 -27.63 -24.57 -21.01
CA ALA A 201 -28.37 -25.73 -21.50
C ALA A 201 -29.79 -25.38 -22.00
N LYS A 202 -30.40 -24.28 -21.51
CA LYS A 202 -31.71 -23.78 -21.96
C LYS A 202 -31.61 -22.83 -23.14
N ASN A 203 -30.53 -22.06 -23.24
CA ASN A 203 -30.32 -21.12 -24.32
C ASN A 203 -28.84 -21.10 -24.74
N PRO A 204 -28.50 -21.58 -25.96
CA PRO A 204 -27.12 -21.54 -26.46
C PRO A 204 -26.61 -20.10 -26.70
N ASP A 205 -27.49 -19.10 -26.75
CA ASP A 205 -27.16 -17.67 -26.89
C ASP A 205 -26.76 -17.05 -25.53
N THR A 206 -26.01 -17.81 -24.73
CA THR A 206 -25.62 -17.43 -23.37
C THR A 206 -24.17 -16.96 -23.32
N ALA A 207 -23.95 -15.77 -22.76
CA ALA A 207 -22.64 -15.29 -22.33
C ALA A 207 -22.59 -15.22 -20.80
N ALA A 208 -21.56 -15.83 -20.20
CA ALA A 208 -21.28 -15.68 -18.78
C ALA A 208 -20.28 -14.54 -18.54
N VAL A 209 -20.64 -13.64 -17.63
CA VAL A 209 -19.84 -12.50 -17.20
C VAL A 209 -19.41 -12.74 -15.76
N ILE A 210 -18.10 -12.74 -15.52
CA ILE A 210 -17.48 -13.08 -14.25
C ILE A 210 -16.86 -11.82 -13.63
N GLU A 211 -17.48 -11.33 -12.57
CA GLU A 211 -16.97 -10.25 -11.74
C GLU A 211 -16.29 -10.81 -10.49
N ALA A 212 -14.98 -11.04 -10.56
CA ALA A 212 -14.22 -11.58 -9.44
C ALA A 212 -12.81 -11.01 -9.35
N ILE A 213 -12.30 -10.89 -8.12
CA ILE A 213 -10.88 -10.63 -7.88
C ILE A 213 -10.11 -11.95 -7.86
N GLY A 214 -9.00 -12.00 -8.60
CA GLY A 214 -8.29 -13.25 -8.84
C GLY A 214 -9.05 -14.20 -9.76
N GLN A 215 -8.52 -15.40 -9.91
CA GLN A 215 -9.13 -16.46 -10.71
C GLN A 215 -10.36 -17.08 -10.03
N VAL A 216 -11.17 -17.75 -10.83
CA VAL A 216 -12.19 -18.70 -10.38
C VAL A 216 -12.09 -19.97 -11.21
N ASP A 217 -12.54 -21.10 -10.66
CA ASP A 217 -12.66 -22.36 -11.38
C ASP A 217 -13.70 -22.23 -12.49
N VAL A 218 -13.20 -22.06 -13.71
CA VAL A 218 -14.00 -22.04 -14.94
C VAL A 218 -14.20 -23.42 -15.54
N ASP A 219 -13.38 -24.39 -15.16
CA ASP A 219 -13.38 -25.73 -15.75
C ASP A 219 -14.70 -26.47 -15.53
N SER A 220 -15.34 -26.19 -14.40
CA SER A 220 -16.68 -26.70 -14.06
C SER A 220 -17.82 -26.27 -15.01
N PHE A 221 -17.63 -25.25 -15.85
CA PHE A 221 -18.69 -24.75 -16.77
C PHE A 221 -18.21 -24.27 -18.15
N ARG A 222 -16.91 -24.02 -18.37
CA ARG A 222 -16.38 -23.39 -19.60
C ARG A 222 -16.69 -24.18 -20.87
N ASN A 223 -16.91 -25.50 -20.78
CA ASN A 223 -17.28 -26.32 -21.93
C ASN A 223 -18.76 -26.20 -22.32
N ASN A 224 -19.63 -25.76 -21.40
CA ASN A 224 -21.07 -25.70 -21.61
C ASN A 224 -21.56 -24.30 -22.02
N VAL A 225 -20.78 -23.26 -21.77
CA VAL A 225 -21.11 -21.88 -22.15
C VAL A 225 -20.25 -21.39 -23.33
N PRO A 226 -20.82 -20.81 -24.40
CA PRO A 226 -20.02 -20.38 -25.56
C PRO A 226 -19.12 -19.16 -25.33
N SER A 227 -19.53 -18.25 -24.45
CA SER A 227 -18.81 -16.99 -24.21
C SER A 227 -18.54 -16.75 -22.73
N LEU A 228 -17.31 -16.35 -22.42
CA LEU A 228 -16.82 -16.02 -21.09
C LEU A 228 -16.12 -14.67 -21.12
N LEU A 229 -16.58 -13.75 -20.27
CA LEU A 229 -16.04 -12.41 -20.12
C LEU A 229 -15.66 -12.20 -18.65
N TRP A 230 -14.41 -11.90 -18.36
CA TRP A 230 -13.96 -11.53 -17.02
C TRP A 230 -13.79 -10.03 -16.91
N THR A 231 -14.35 -9.45 -15.86
CA THR A 231 -14.34 -7.99 -15.66
C THR A 231 -13.40 -7.57 -14.54
N SER A 232 -13.04 -8.45 -13.60
CA SER A 232 -12.60 -7.98 -12.28
C SER A 232 -13.63 -7.03 -11.64
N TYR A 233 -13.23 -6.25 -10.65
CA TYR A 233 -14.07 -5.18 -10.07
C TYR A 233 -13.85 -3.86 -10.81
N ASN A 234 -14.80 -3.46 -11.65
CA ASN A 234 -14.67 -2.30 -12.55
C ASN A 234 -15.33 -0.99 -12.05
N GLY A 235 -15.47 -0.84 -10.74
CA GLY A 235 -15.88 0.42 -10.13
C GLY A 235 -17.28 0.91 -10.53
N GLN A 236 -17.53 2.22 -10.38
CA GLN A 236 -18.87 2.81 -10.39
C GLN A 236 -19.54 2.83 -11.78
N ARG A 237 -18.77 2.80 -12.88
CA ARG A 237 -19.30 2.84 -14.26
C ARG A 237 -19.27 1.48 -14.96
N LYS A 238 -19.13 0.39 -14.20
CA LYS A 238 -19.01 -0.97 -14.75
C LYS A 238 -20.18 -1.37 -15.66
N GLY A 239 -21.40 -0.92 -15.38
CA GLY A 239 -22.57 -1.27 -16.17
C GLY A 239 -22.55 -0.64 -17.56
N ASP A 240 -22.10 0.62 -17.65
CA ASP A 240 -21.91 1.28 -18.95
C ASP A 240 -20.82 0.59 -19.77
N ALA A 241 -19.69 0.28 -19.13
CA ALA A 241 -18.57 -0.39 -19.79
C ALA A 241 -18.93 -1.82 -20.25
N LEU A 242 -19.70 -2.56 -19.42
CA LEU A 242 -20.22 -3.86 -19.83
C LEU A 242 -21.10 -3.76 -21.06
N ALA A 243 -21.97 -2.74 -21.14
CA ALA A 243 -22.80 -2.53 -22.30
C ALA A 243 -21.97 -2.20 -23.55
N ASP A 244 -20.89 -1.42 -23.42
CA ASP A 244 -20.02 -1.12 -24.56
C ASP A 244 -19.34 -2.37 -25.12
N VAL A 245 -18.80 -3.22 -24.25
CA VAL A 245 -18.16 -4.47 -24.66
C VAL A 245 -19.17 -5.44 -25.23
N VAL A 246 -20.25 -5.74 -24.49
CA VAL A 246 -21.26 -6.74 -24.90
C VAL A 246 -21.94 -6.37 -26.21
N LEU A 247 -22.17 -5.09 -26.49
CA LEU A 247 -22.79 -4.63 -27.73
C LEU A 247 -21.79 -4.33 -28.86
N GLY A 248 -20.48 -4.47 -28.59
CA GLY A 248 -19.43 -4.24 -29.57
C GLY A 248 -19.15 -2.77 -29.89
N ASN A 249 -19.61 -1.82 -29.06
CA ASN A 249 -19.17 -0.42 -29.12
C ASN A 249 -17.70 -0.30 -28.72
N TYR A 250 -17.23 -1.22 -27.86
CA TYR A 250 -15.82 -1.42 -27.55
C TYR A 250 -15.42 -2.85 -27.90
N ASN A 251 -14.31 -3.00 -28.60
CA ASN A 251 -13.71 -4.31 -28.86
C ASN A 251 -12.79 -4.68 -27.68
N PRO A 252 -13.06 -5.75 -26.92
CA PRO A 252 -12.30 -6.09 -25.72
C PRO A 252 -10.81 -6.23 -26.04
N SER A 253 -10.00 -5.67 -25.14
CA SER A 253 -8.56 -5.52 -25.31
C SER A 253 -7.76 -5.85 -24.04
N GLY A 254 -8.45 -6.23 -22.97
CA GLY A 254 -7.81 -6.61 -21.72
C GLY A 254 -7.11 -7.96 -21.84
N HIS A 255 -6.01 -8.12 -21.12
CA HIS A 255 -5.24 -9.36 -21.03
C HIS A 255 -4.98 -9.70 -19.57
N LEU A 256 -4.93 -10.99 -19.25
CA LEU A 256 -4.79 -11.47 -17.86
C LEU A 256 -3.45 -11.05 -17.23
N PRO A 257 -3.44 -10.40 -16.06
CA PRO A 257 -2.20 -10.06 -15.36
C PRO A 257 -1.65 -11.21 -14.50
N PHE A 258 -2.31 -12.37 -14.49
CA PHE A 258 -1.89 -13.58 -13.77
C PHE A 258 -2.46 -14.83 -14.46
N THR A 259 -1.78 -15.98 -14.28
CA THR A 259 -2.24 -17.29 -14.76
C THR A 259 -3.50 -17.73 -14.01
N TRP A 260 -4.49 -18.25 -14.75
CA TRP A 260 -5.62 -18.98 -14.20
C TRP A 260 -5.29 -20.48 -14.25
N TYR A 261 -5.17 -21.09 -13.08
CA TYR A 261 -4.80 -22.50 -12.94
C TYR A 261 -6.02 -23.40 -13.05
N GLU A 262 -5.83 -24.62 -13.56
CA GLU A 262 -6.94 -25.56 -13.76
C GLU A 262 -7.44 -26.18 -12.45
N ASN A 263 -6.52 -26.54 -11.53
CA ASN A 263 -6.90 -27.23 -10.29
C ASN A 263 -6.38 -26.51 -9.04
N THR A 264 -7.24 -26.36 -8.04
CA THR A 264 -6.84 -25.77 -6.74
C THR A 264 -5.78 -26.63 -6.05
N SER A 265 -5.85 -27.96 -6.23
CA SER A 265 -4.90 -28.90 -5.65
C SER A 265 -3.48 -28.82 -6.21
N ASP A 266 -3.29 -28.17 -7.38
CA ASP A 266 -1.97 -27.94 -7.97
C ASP A 266 -1.27 -26.71 -7.36
N LEU A 267 -1.99 -25.95 -6.53
CA LEU A 267 -1.46 -24.77 -5.85
C LEU A 267 -0.88 -25.14 -4.48
N PRO A 268 0.23 -24.51 -4.07
CA PRO A 268 0.77 -24.69 -2.72
C PRO A 268 -0.18 -24.13 -1.67
N ALA A 269 0.06 -24.50 -0.41
CA ALA A 269 -0.67 -23.97 0.74
C ALA A 269 -0.63 -22.42 0.78
N LEU A 270 -1.64 -21.80 1.39
CA LEU A 270 -1.79 -20.33 1.41
C LEU A 270 -0.62 -19.62 2.10
N ASP A 271 0.02 -20.27 3.07
CA ASP A 271 1.19 -19.78 3.81
C ASP A 271 2.54 -20.09 3.12
N ASP A 272 2.51 -20.82 2.00
CA ASP A 272 3.69 -21.12 1.20
C ASP A 272 3.92 -20.05 0.11
N TYR A 273 4.86 -19.16 0.39
CA TYR A 273 5.30 -18.09 -0.51
C TYR A 273 6.37 -18.52 -1.52
N SER A 274 6.72 -19.81 -1.58
CA SER A 274 7.61 -20.31 -2.62
C SER A 274 6.95 -20.20 -4.00
N ILE A 275 7.67 -19.59 -4.94
CA ILE A 275 7.21 -19.45 -6.33
C ILE A 275 7.78 -20.55 -7.24
N ARG A 276 8.86 -21.20 -6.80
CA ARG A 276 9.57 -22.22 -7.55
C ARG A 276 8.92 -23.60 -7.35
N PRO A 277 8.90 -24.45 -8.37
CA PRO A 277 8.43 -25.83 -8.22
C PRO A 277 9.36 -26.63 -7.32
N SER A 278 8.79 -27.63 -6.66
CA SER A 278 9.52 -28.61 -5.84
C SER A 278 9.07 -30.03 -6.20
N ALA A 279 9.50 -31.04 -5.43
CA ALA A 279 9.01 -32.40 -5.61
C ALA A 279 7.50 -32.54 -5.33
N THR A 280 6.90 -31.61 -4.58
CA THR A 280 5.51 -31.66 -4.12
C THR A 280 4.69 -30.43 -4.53
N SER A 281 5.26 -29.54 -5.34
CA SER A 281 4.64 -28.29 -5.78
C SER A 281 4.94 -28.05 -7.25
N GLN A 282 3.91 -27.67 -8.01
CA GLN A 282 4.06 -27.28 -9.41
C GLN A 282 4.69 -25.88 -9.57
N GLY A 283 4.95 -25.16 -8.48
CA GLY A 283 5.40 -23.77 -8.48
C GLY A 283 4.23 -22.79 -8.59
N ARG A 284 4.53 -21.53 -8.86
CA ARG A 284 3.53 -20.47 -9.07
C ARG A 284 4.00 -19.55 -10.20
N THR A 285 3.07 -18.77 -10.75
CA THR A 285 3.29 -17.79 -11.83
C THR A 285 3.69 -18.44 -13.16
N TYR A 286 3.44 -17.75 -14.28
CA TYR A 286 3.86 -18.23 -15.60
C TYR A 286 5.38 -18.44 -15.72
N MET A 287 6.17 -17.84 -14.83
CA MET A 287 7.63 -17.97 -14.84
C MET A 287 8.11 -19.35 -14.38
N TYR A 288 7.36 -20.03 -13.51
CA TYR A 288 7.83 -21.22 -12.81
C TYR A 288 6.81 -22.35 -12.70
N TYR A 289 5.52 -22.07 -12.92
CA TYR A 289 4.47 -23.06 -12.85
C TYR A 289 4.63 -24.14 -13.92
N ARG A 290 4.47 -25.41 -13.54
CA ARG A 290 4.65 -26.59 -14.40
C ARG A 290 3.35 -27.39 -14.63
N GLY A 291 2.26 -26.98 -13.99
CA GLY A 291 0.97 -27.65 -14.13
C GLY A 291 0.12 -27.10 -15.28
N PRO A 292 -1.11 -27.63 -15.44
CA PRO A 292 -2.05 -27.16 -16.45
C PRO A 292 -2.71 -25.82 -16.07
N GLU A 293 -2.99 -25.01 -17.08
CA GLU A 293 -3.62 -23.70 -16.95
C GLU A 293 -4.93 -23.62 -17.74
N SER A 294 -5.96 -23.01 -17.15
CA SER A 294 -7.21 -22.72 -17.85
C SER A 294 -7.02 -21.54 -18.80
N PHE A 295 -6.27 -20.51 -18.37
CA PHE A 295 -5.86 -19.36 -19.18
C PHE A 295 -4.48 -18.84 -18.75
N PRO A 296 -3.52 -18.69 -19.68
CA PRO A 296 -2.17 -18.23 -19.37
C PRO A 296 -2.11 -16.75 -18.98
N PHE A 297 -1.02 -16.36 -18.31
CA PHE A 297 -0.65 -14.95 -18.15
C PHE A 297 -0.60 -14.26 -19.52
N GLY A 298 -1.13 -13.05 -19.60
CA GLY A 298 -1.17 -12.27 -20.83
C GLY A 298 -2.25 -12.71 -21.83
N TYR A 299 -3.12 -13.68 -21.50
CA TYR A 299 -4.18 -14.13 -22.39
C TYR A 299 -5.37 -13.14 -22.46
N GLY A 300 -5.94 -12.96 -23.65
CA GLY A 300 -7.15 -12.18 -23.88
C GLY A 300 -7.58 -12.25 -25.35
N LEU A 301 -8.88 -12.40 -25.61
CA LEU A 301 -9.42 -12.44 -26.97
C LEU A 301 -9.94 -11.06 -27.40
N SER A 302 -10.10 -10.89 -28.71
CA SER A 302 -10.69 -9.73 -29.37
C SER A 302 -11.84 -10.14 -30.28
N TYR A 303 -12.74 -9.21 -30.62
CA TYR A 303 -13.73 -9.39 -31.69
C TYR A 303 -13.12 -9.34 -33.09
N THR A 304 -11.83 -8.97 -33.21
CA THR A 304 -11.07 -9.06 -34.46
C THR A 304 -9.90 -10.04 -34.33
N ARG A 305 -9.17 -10.25 -35.43
CA ARG A 305 -7.99 -11.13 -35.47
C ARG A 305 -6.78 -10.35 -35.91
N PHE A 306 -5.66 -10.56 -35.23
CA PHE A 306 -4.38 -9.94 -35.58
C PHE A 306 -3.41 -10.97 -36.16
N LYS A 307 -2.51 -10.50 -37.02
CA LYS A 307 -1.40 -11.27 -37.56
C LYS A 307 -0.11 -10.53 -37.29
N THR A 308 0.82 -11.20 -36.63
CA THR A 308 2.18 -10.73 -36.42
C THR A 308 3.11 -11.30 -37.49
N SER A 309 4.02 -10.49 -38.00
CA SER A 309 4.99 -10.90 -39.02
C SER A 309 6.27 -10.08 -38.95
N ASN A 310 7.28 -10.48 -39.75
CA ASN A 310 8.53 -9.75 -39.93
C ASN A 310 9.23 -9.41 -38.61
N LEU A 311 9.47 -10.42 -37.77
CA LEU A 311 10.32 -10.27 -36.59
C LEU A 311 11.72 -9.79 -37.01
N ARG A 312 12.18 -8.72 -36.37
CA ARG A 312 13.50 -8.12 -36.59
C ARG A 312 14.13 -7.86 -35.23
N VAL A 313 15.28 -8.45 -34.97
CA VAL A 313 16.15 -8.10 -33.84
C VAL A 313 17.35 -7.35 -34.39
N ASP A 314 17.61 -6.14 -33.90
CA ASP A 314 18.64 -5.25 -34.47
C ASP A 314 20.07 -5.75 -34.23
N ARG A 315 20.28 -6.64 -33.25
CA ARG A 315 21.57 -7.21 -32.87
C ARG A 315 21.41 -8.64 -32.37
N THR A 316 22.35 -9.52 -32.75
CA THR A 316 22.38 -10.91 -32.29
C THR A 316 23.46 -11.19 -31.25
N HIS A 317 24.37 -10.24 -31.02
CA HIS A 317 25.38 -10.30 -29.97
C HIS A 317 25.23 -9.07 -29.07
N LEU A 318 25.04 -9.30 -27.77
CA LEU A 318 24.63 -8.30 -26.80
C LEU A 318 25.65 -8.21 -25.65
N ASP A 319 26.05 -6.99 -25.31
CA ASP A 319 26.83 -6.73 -24.09
C ASP A 319 25.88 -6.68 -22.88
N ALA A 320 26.34 -7.19 -21.73
CA ALA A 320 25.59 -7.18 -20.47
C ALA A 320 25.09 -5.79 -20.03
N ASN A 321 25.72 -4.70 -20.49
CA ASN A 321 25.34 -3.31 -20.21
C ASN A 321 24.57 -2.66 -21.37
N GLY A 322 24.34 -3.40 -22.45
CA GLY A 322 23.75 -2.91 -23.69
C GLY A 322 22.23 -2.85 -23.68
N THR A 323 21.71 -2.40 -24.80
CA THR A 323 20.29 -2.45 -25.15
C THR A 323 20.14 -2.98 -26.57
N PHE A 324 18.97 -3.54 -26.88
CA PHE A 324 18.61 -3.97 -28.23
C PHE A 324 17.13 -3.72 -28.51
N HIS A 325 16.77 -3.75 -29.79
CA HIS A 325 15.43 -3.47 -30.26
C HIS A 325 14.85 -4.67 -30.98
N VAL A 326 13.59 -4.94 -30.68
CA VAL A 326 12.82 -6.02 -31.29
C VAL A 326 11.60 -5.41 -31.95
N SER A 327 11.48 -5.60 -33.26
CA SER A 327 10.40 -5.04 -34.05
C SER A 327 9.58 -6.13 -34.74
N VAL A 328 8.28 -5.93 -34.82
CA VAL A 328 7.34 -6.76 -35.59
C VAL A 328 6.31 -5.90 -36.31
N ASP A 329 5.77 -6.41 -37.41
CA ASP A 329 4.64 -5.80 -38.11
C ASP A 329 3.35 -6.51 -37.68
N VAL A 330 2.39 -5.75 -37.14
CA VAL A 330 1.08 -6.24 -36.69
C VAL A 330 0.00 -5.76 -37.64
N THR A 331 -0.78 -6.70 -38.18
CA THR A 331 -1.89 -6.43 -39.09
C THR A 331 -3.21 -6.84 -38.47
N ASN A 332 -4.22 -5.96 -38.48
CA ASN A 332 -5.60 -6.37 -38.21
C ASN A 332 -6.18 -7.04 -39.47
N THR A 333 -6.49 -8.33 -39.35
CA THR A 333 -6.99 -9.18 -40.44
C THR A 333 -8.48 -9.47 -40.37
N GLY A 334 -9.16 -8.95 -39.35
CA GLY A 334 -10.62 -9.07 -39.22
C GLY A 334 -11.35 -7.88 -39.85
N SER A 335 -12.63 -7.74 -39.48
CA SER A 335 -13.58 -6.81 -40.09
C SER A 335 -13.95 -5.62 -39.20
N VAL A 336 -13.46 -5.59 -37.96
CA VAL A 336 -13.71 -4.50 -37.00
C VAL A 336 -12.39 -3.95 -36.48
N ALA A 337 -12.38 -2.67 -36.11
CA ALA A 337 -11.24 -2.07 -35.43
C ALA A 337 -11.00 -2.77 -34.07
N GLY A 338 -9.76 -2.77 -33.62
CA GLY A 338 -9.40 -3.40 -32.35
C GLY A 338 -7.99 -3.06 -31.91
N GLN A 339 -7.65 -3.48 -30.69
CA GLN A 339 -6.33 -3.27 -30.12
C GLN A 339 -5.68 -4.62 -29.85
N ASP A 340 -4.45 -4.80 -30.34
CA ASP A 340 -3.61 -5.95 -30.06
C ASP A 340 -2.59 -5.62 -28.97
N LEU A 341 -2.20 -6.61 -28.14
CA LEU A 341 -1.14 -6.45 -27.15
C LEU A 341 0.06 -7.30 -27.55
N VAL A 342 1.04 -6.68 -28.21
CA VAL A 342 2.30 -7.34 -28.53
C VAL A 342 3.07 -7.56 -27.25
N GLN A 343 3.37 -8.82 -26.90
CA GLN A 343 4.13 -9.19 -25.71
C GLN A 343 5.48 -9.78 -26.12
N LEU A 344 6.55 -9.32 -25.46
CA LEU A 344 7.91 -9.79 -25.68
C LEU A 344 8.40 -10.52 -24.44
N TYR A 345 8.74 -11.79 -24.63
CA TYR A 345 9.29 -12.66 -23.60
C TYR A 345 10.75 -12.99 -23.91
N ILE A 346 11.54 -13.13 -22.85
CA ILE A 346 12.93 -13.57 -22.93
C ILE A 346 13.11 -14.89 -22.17
N THR A 347 13.78 -15.85 -22.82
CA THR A 347 14.14 -17.16 -22.25
C THR A 347 15.65 -17.33 -22.15
N THR A 348 16.09 -18.23 -21.26
CA THR A 348 17.52 -18.60 -21.09
C THR A 348 17.70 -20.11 -21.31
N PRO A 349 17.59 -20.60 -22.55
CA PRO A 349 17.50 -22.04 -22.84
C PRO A 349 18.74 -22.85 -22.44
N ASP A 350 19.91 -22.21 -22.37
CA ASP A 350 21.17 -22.88 -22.06
C ASP A 350 21.57 -22.72 -20.58
N ALA A 351 20.72 -22.07 -19.75
CA ALA A 351 21.00 -21.92 -18.33
C ALA A 351 20.98 -23.29 -17.62
N PRO A 352 21.99 -23.61 -16.79
CA PRO A 352 21.98 -24.83 -15.99
C PRO A 352 20.72 -24.94 -15.11
N ALA A 353 20.12 -26.12 -15.06
CA ALA A 353 18.93 -26.36 -14.23
C ALA A 353 19.13 -26.01 -12.75
N SER A 354 20.36 -26.12 -12.24
CA SER A 354 20.74 -25.74 -10.87
C SER A 354 20.65 -24.24 -10.57
N LEU A 355 20.57 -23.38 -11.60
CA LEU A 355 20.32 -21.95 -11.43
C LEU A 355 18.83 -21.62 -11.34
N GLU A 356 17.97 -22.62 -11.62
CA GLU A 356 16.52 -22.53 -11.55
C GLU A 356 15.98 -21.30 -12.28
N ARG A 357 16.45 -21.01 -13.50
CA ARG A 357 15.96 -19.84 -14.23
C ARG A 357 14.46 -19.98 -14.58
N PRO A 358 13.71 -18.87 -14.62
CA PRO A 358 12.32 -18.91 -15.05
C PRO A 358 12.22 -19.45 -16.48
N ALA A 359 11.10 -20.09 -16.80
CA ALA A 359 10.81 -20.57 -18.16
C ALA A 359 10.90 -19.42 -19.17
N LYS A 360 10.31 -18.27 -18.82
CA LYS A 360 10.41 -17.01 -19.56
C LYS A 360 10.09 -15.81 -18.67
N ARG A 361 10.46 -14.61 -19.10
CA ARG A 361 10.10 -13.33 -18.46
C ARG A 361 9.56 -12.35 -19.48
N LEU A 362 8.49 -11.64 -19.17
CA LEU A 362 8.00 -10.51 -19.95
C LEU A 362 8.97 -9.32 -19.81
N GLU A 363 9.58 -8.89 -20.90
CA GLU A 363 10.58 -7.80 -20.92
C GLU A 363 10.09 -6.56 -21.69
N GLY A 364 8.91 -6.66 -22.32
CA GLY A 364 8.25 -5.53 -22.94
C GLY A 364 6.87 -5.89 -23.46
N PHE A 365 5.99 -4.90 -23.53
CA PHE A 365 4.71 -5.03 -24.20
C PHE A 365 4.27 -3.68 -24.78
N GLN A 366 3.49 -3.71 -25.84
CA GLN A 366 2.90 -2.51 -26.41
C GLN A 366 1.52 -2.81 -26.98
N GLN A 367 0.53 -2.04 -26.53
CA GLN A 367 -0.80 -2.06 -27.10
C GLN A 367 -0.82 -1.24 -28.40
N VAL A 368 -1.42 -1.78 -29.46
CA VAL A 368 -1.51 -1.14 -30.77
C VAL A 368 -2.93 -1.21 -31.32
N GLU A 369 -3.53 -0.05 -31.54
CA GLU A 369 -4.84 0.09 -32.17
C GLU A 369 -4.73 0.00 -33.69
N LEU A 370 -5.60 -0.77 -34.33
CA LEU A 370 -5.57 -1.04 -35.77
C LEU A 370 -6.98 -1.07 -36.38
N ASP A 371 -7.19 -0.26 -37.42
CA ASP A 371 -8.36 -0.40 -38.30
C ASP A 371 -8.31 -1.71 -39.11
N PRO A 372 -9.44 -2.23 -39.62
CA PRO A 372 -9.45 -3.40 -40.50
C PRO A 372 -8.48 -3.27 -41.68
N GLY A 373 -7.59 -4.25 -41.86
CA GLY A 373 -6.58 -4.27 -42.91
C GLY A 373 -5.36 -3.38 -42.65
N GLN A 374 -5.35 -2.56 -41.60
CA GLN A 374 -4.21 -1.72 -41.24
C GLN A 374 -3.04 -2.58 -40.74
N THR A 375 -1.81 -2.16 -41.06
CA THR A 375 -0.58 -2.71 -40.50
C THR A 375 0.22 -1.62 -39.81
N LYS A 376 0.72 -1.88 -38.60
CA LYS A 376 1.64 -1.00 -37.86
C LYS A 376 2.88 -1.77 -37.41
N ALA A 377 4.04 -1.12 -37.49
CA ALA A 377 5.26 -1.65 -36.91
C ALA A 377 5.30 -1.30 -35.41
N VAL A 378 5.57 -2.30 -34.58
CA VAL A 378 5.77 -2.18 -33.13
C VAL A 378 7.25 -2.42 -32.86
N THR A 379 7.88 -1.60 -32.01
CA THR A 379 9.29 -1.76 -31.63
C THR A 379 9.43 -1.66 -30.13
N LEU A 380 9.92 -2.74 -29.51
CA LEU A 380 10.17 -2.86 -28.09
C LEU A 380 11.67 -2.75 -27.83
N THR A 381 12.05 -1.98 -26.81
CA THR A 381 13.46 -1.81 -26.41
C THR A 381 13.71 -2.64 -25.15
N VAL A 382 14.70 -3.52 -25.19
CA VAL A 382 15.09 -4.37 -24.06
C VAL A 382 16.45 -3.94 -23.54
N SER A 383 16.51 -3.69 -22.23
CA SER A 383 17.75 -3.41 -21.49
C SER A 383 18.35 -4.72 -21.02
N VAL A 384 19.53 -5.09 -21.51
CA VAL A 384 20.21 -6.33 -21.13
C VAL A 384 20.46 -6.41 -19.61
N PRO A 385 20.80 -5.30 -18.91
CA PRO A 385 20.85 -5.31 -17.45
C PRO A 385 19.58 -5.78 -16.74
N ASN A 386 18.40 -5.60 -17.32
CA ASN A 386 17.15 -6.09 -16.74
C ASN A 386 17.04 -7.62 -16.80
N LEU A 387 17.84 -8.25 -17.67
CA LEU A 387 17.92 -9.69 -17.79
C LEU A 387 18.78 -10.34 -16.69
N ALA A 388 19.36 -9.54 -15.79
CA ALA A 388 20.17 -10.04 -14.70
C ALA A 388 19.38 -10.88 -13.69
N PHE A 389 20.08 -11.76 -13.00
CA PHE A 389 19.61 -12.53 -11.86
C PHE A 389 20.50 -12.24 -10.65
N PHE A 390 19.90 -12.26 -9.47
CA PHE A 390 20.68 -12.10 -8.24
C PHE A 390 21.54 -13.35 -8.01
N ASN A 391 22.83 -13.16 -7.80
CA ASN A 391 23.76 -14.21 -7.40
C ASN A 391 24.02 -14.10 -5.91
N GLU A 392 23.51 -15.05 -5.13
CA GLU A 392 23.61 -15.04 -3.66
C GLU A 392 25.05 -15.15 -3.15
N VAL A 393 25.91 -15.90 -3.83
CA VAL A 393 27.33 -16.07 -3.45
C VAL A 393 28.10 -14.78 -3.70
N ALA A 394 27.85 -14.11 -4.82
CA ALA A 394 28.48 -12.83 -5.16
C ALA A 394 27.80 -11.63 -4.48
N ASN A 395 26.61 -11.83 -3.91
CA ASN A 395 25.75 -10.81 -3.30
C ASN A 395 25.52 -9.58 -4.21
N ARG A 396 25.16 -9.85 -5.47
CA ARG A 396 24.89 -8.85 -6.51
C ARG A 396 24.15 -9.45 -7.70
N TYR A 397 23.53 -8.60 -8.51
CA TYR A 397 22.99 -8.98 -9.81
C TYR A 397 24.09 -9.29 -10.83
N GLN A 398 23.86 -10.33 -11.65
CA GLN A 398 24.70 -10.71 -12.77
C GLN A 398 23.81 -11.09 -13.96
N VAL A 399 24.25 -10.75 -15.16
CA VAL A 399 23.65 -11.26 -16.39
C VAL A 399 24.34 -12.57 -16.72
N ASP A 400 23.57 -13.61 -17.01
CA ASP A 400 24.13 -14.90 -17.41
C ASP A 400 24.72 -14.78 -18.83
N ASP A 401 25.91 -15.32 -19.05
CA ASP A 401 26.45 -15.46 -20.40
C ASP A 401 25.74 -16.61 -21.11
N GLY A 402 25.44 -16.45 -22.40
CA GLY A 402 24.92 -17.52 -23.24
C GLY A 402 23.82 -17.10 -24.20
N ARG A 403 23.06 -18.10 -24.67
CA ARG A 403 21.95 -17.91 -25.59
C ARG A 403 20.69 -17.49 -24.84
N TYR A 404 20.00 -16.52 -25.42
CA TYR A 404 18.71 -16.04 -24.97
C TYR A 404 17.71 -16.16 -26.12
N GLY A 405 16.52 -16.68 -25.86
CA GLY A 405 15.42 -16.69 -26.82
C GLY A 405 14.61 -15.40 -26.71
N VAL A 406 14.36 -14.75 -27.84
CA VAL A 406 13.49 -13.58 -27.97
C VAL A 406 12.17 -14.04 -28.59
N GLU A 407 11.09 -14.02 -27.81
CA GLU A 407 9.78 -14.52 -28.20
C GLU A 407 8.77 -13.39 -28.28
N ILE A 408 8.03 -13.31 -29.39
CA ILE A 408 6.81 -12.50 -29.51
C ILE A 408 5.62 -13.44 -29.44
N ALA A 409 4.70 -13.19 -28.51
CA ALA A 409 3.59 -14.10 -28.22
C ALA A 409 2.29 -13.33 -27.90
N ASN A 410 1.16 -14.02 -28.01
CA ASN A 410 -0.16 -13.51 -27.57
C ASN A 410 -0.42 -13.73 -26.08
N SER A 411 0.33 -14.63 -25.43
CA SER A 411 0.29 -14.91 -24.00
C SER A 411 1.60 -15.59 -23.59
N ALA A 412 1.75 -15.94 -22.32
CA ALA A 412 2.91 -16.68 -21.84
C ALA A 412 2.95 -18.16 -22.29
N ALA A 413 1.84 -18.73 -22.78
CA ALA A 413 1.80 -20.13 -23.20
C ALA A 413 2.67 -20.38 -24.44
N ASP A 414 3.38 -21.50 -24.48
CA ASP A 414 4.23 -21.87 -25.61
C ASP A 414 3.44 -22.06 -26.92
N SER A 415 2.16 -22.44 -26.83
CA SER A 415 1.26 -22.55 -27.99
C SER A 415 0.95 -21.21 -28.65
N ASP A 416 1.19 -20.10 -27.94
CA ASP A 416 0.81 -18.76 -28.35
C ASP A 416 2.01 -17.93 -28.85
N ILE A 417 3.18 -18.56 -28.98
CA ILE A 417 4.38 -17.95 -29.58
C ILE A 417 4.12 -17.74 -31.08
N LEU A 418 4.22 -16.49 -31.51
CA LEU A 418 3.98 -16.08 -32.90
C LEU A 418 5.27 -16.01 -33.73
N ALA A 419 6.37 -15.60 -33.10
CA ALA A 419 7.68 -15.51 -33.72
C ALA A 419 8.77 -15.58 -32.65
N GLN A 420 9.93 -16.14 -33.02
CA GLN A 420 11.07 -16.23 -32.12
C GLN A 420 12.40 -16.08 -32.86
N GLN A 421 13.40 -15.55 -32.16
CA GLN A 421 14.78 -15.45 -32.64
C GLN A 421 15.75 -15.53 -31.47
N ASP A 422 16.88 -16.22 -31.66
CA ASP A 422 17.93 -16.30 -30.64
C ASP A 422 18.92 -15.13 -30.74
N VAL A 423 19.42 -14.70 -29.59
CA VAL A 423 20.55 -13.79 -29.42
C VAL A 423 21.57 -14.37 -28.45
N THR A 424 22.81 -13.91 -28.49
CA THR A 424 23.85 -14.27 -27.52
C THR A 424 24.19 -13.07 -26.66
N VAL A 425 24.13 -13.24 -25.34
CA VAL A 425 24.54 -12.24 -24.35
C VAL A 425 25.89 -12.64 -23.78
N GLY A 426 26.76 -11.65 -23.59
CA GLY A 426 28.05 -11.83 -22.94
C GLY A 426 28.49 -10.60 -22.15
N GLY A 427 29.42 -10.80 -21.22
CA GLY A 427 30.14 -9.73 -20.54
C GLY A 427 29.77 -9.65 -19.06
N SER A 428 29.89 -8.47 -18.47
CA SER A 428 29.54 -8.28 -17.05
C SER A 428 28.99 -6.89 -16.83
N LEU A 429 28.04 -6.80 -15.90
CA LEU A 429 27.55 -5.51 -15.44
C LEU A 429 28.71 -4.66 -14.94
N THR A 430 28.78 -3.44 -15.43
CA THR A 430 29.73 -2.41 -15.01
C THR A 430 29.08 -1.65 -13.85
N PRO A 431 29.57 -1.80 -12.59
CA PRO A 431 28.92 -1.13 -11.47
C PRO A 431 29.03 0.39 -11.60
N VAL A 432 27.89 1.06 -11.54
CA VAL A 432 27.72 2.52 -11.53
C VAL A 432 26.64 2.90 -10.51
N PRO A 433 26.64 4.13 -9.95
CA PRO A 433 25.66 4.52 -8.94
C PRO A 433 24.23 4.44 -9.46
N SER A 434 23.37 3.74 -8.73
CA SER A 434 21.94 3.64 -8.99
C SER A 434 21.15 4.52 -8.01
N VAL A 435 21.41 4.37 -6.71
CA VAL A 435 20.75 5.13 -5.64
C VAL A 435 21.81 5.65 -4.66
N LEU A 436 21.64 6.91 -4.24
CA LEU A 436 22.35 7.50 -3.11
C LEU A 436 21.33 7.73 -1.99
N SER A 437 21.64 7.29 -0.77
CA SER A 437 20.94 7.73 0.43
C SER A 437 21.91 8.44 1.36
N ALA A 438 21.36 9.31 2.19
CA ALA A 438 22.12 10.09 3.16
C ALA A 438 21.32 10.14 4.46
N LYS A 439 21.93 9.67 5.55
CA LYS A 439 21.40 9.78 6.91
C LYS A 439 22.20 10.88 7.63
N PRO A 440 21.67 12.10 7.73
CA PRO A 440 22.42 13.19 8.33
C PRO A 440 22.58 12.95 9.84
N THR A 441 23.82 13.00 10.33
CA THR A 441 24.20 12.86 11.75
C THR A 441 25.20 13.95 12.15
N MET A 442 25.50 14.05 13.44
CA MET A 442 26.56 14.90 13.97
C MET A 442 27.46 14.16 14.97
N LEU A 443 28.59 14.77 15.32
CA LEU A 443 29.52 14.22 16.32
C LEU A 443 28.80 14.03 17.67
N GLY A 444 28.90 12.82 18.27
CA GLY A 444 28.25 12.49 19.54
C GLY A 444 27.01 11.60 19.40
N ASP A 445 26.42 11.52 18.20
CA ASP A 445 25.15 10.82 17.97
C ASP A 445 25.25 9.31 18.20
N ALA A 446 26.35 8.69 17.76
CA ALA A 446 26.58 7.26 17.92
C ALA A 446 26.60 6.84 19.40
N GLN A 447 27.22 7.63 20.30
CA GLN A 447 27.21 7.33 21.74
C GLN A 447 25.82 7.45 22.37
N ARG A 448 24.91 8.19 21.73
CA ARG A 448 23.55 8.44 22.20
C ARG A 448 22.49 7.59 21.49
N GLY A 449 22.90 6.67 20.62
CA GLY A 449 22.00 5.82 19.84
C GLY A 449 21.19 6.57 18.78
N ILE A 450 21.61 7.77 18.38
CA ILE A 450 20.92 8.58 17.37
C ILE A 450 21.42 8.18 15.99
N GLN A 451 20.55 7.60 15.16
CA GLN A 451 20.92 7.07 13.84
C GLN A 451 20.76 8.08 12.70
N SER A 452 19.98 9.13 12.90
CA SER A 452 19.76 10.23 11.96
C SER A 452 19.07 11.38 12.68
N ARG A 453 19.29 12.62 12.22
CA ARG A 453 18.64 13.82 12.75
C ARG A 453 18.03 14.68 11.65
N VAL A 454 16.91 15.30 11.96
CA VAL A 454 16.37 16.44 11.20
C VAL A 454 16.71 17.76 11.89
N MET A 455 16.77 17.76 13.22
CA MET A 455 16.98 18.94 14.05
C MET A 455 18.43 19.03 14.52
N TYR A 456 19.01 20.22 14.40
CA TYR A 456 20.41 20.49 14.73
C TYR A 456 20.56 21.80 15.51
N PRO A 457 21.50 21.88 16.47
CA PRO A 457 21.88 23.17 17.04
C PRO A 457 22.61 24.02 16.01
N GLU A 458 22.66 25.33 16.23
CA GLU A 458 23.56 26.23 15.51
C GLU A 458 25.03 25.83 15.69
N ASN A 459 25.85 26.10 14.67
CA ASN A 459 27.28 25.80 14.60
C ASN A 459 27.66 24.31 14.62
N ALA A 460 26.69 23.40 14.51
CA ALA A 460 26.92 21.98 14.36
C ALA A 460 27.62 21.65 13.03
N VAL A 461 28.47 20.62 13.06
CA VAL A 461 29.03 20.02 11.84
C VAL A 461 28.21 18.78 11.51
N VAL A 462 27.51 18.81 10.38
CA VAL A 462 26.70 17.70 9.89
C VAL A 462 27.58 16.79 9.05
N ARG A 463 27.55 15.49 9.36
CA ARG A 463 28.28 14.44 8.66
C ARG A 463 27.28 13.38 8.23
N PRO A 464 26.72 13.46 7.02
CA PRO A 464 25.77 12.45 6.58
C PRO A 464 26.47 11.11 6.37
N ASP A 465 25.90 10.07 6.96
CA ASP A 465 26.21 8.68 6.64
C ASP A 465 25.62 8.37 5.26
N LEU A 466 26.49 8.21 4.27
CA LEU A 466 26.10 8.00 2.88
C LEU A 466 26.08 6.51 2.55
N THR A 467 25.04 6.06 1.86
CA THR A 467 24.98 4.72 1.25
C THR A 467 24.81 4.86 -0.25
N VAL A 468 25.60 4.12 -1.02
CA VAL A 468 25.47 4.05 -2.48
C VAL A 468 25.13 2.63 -2.86
N SER A 469 23.95 2.43 -3.45
CA SER A 469 23.61 1.20 -4.17
C SER A 469 23.99 1.35 -5.64
N MET A 470 24.69 0.36 -6.18
CA MET A 470 25.04 0.29 -7.59
C MET A 470 23.92 -0.34 -8.42
N ASN A 471 24.01 -0.27 -9.74
CA ASN A 471 23.08 -0.92 -10.68
C ASN A 471 23.13 -2.46 -10.65
N ASP A 472 24.11 -3.06 -9.98
CA ASP A 472 24.17 -4.50 -9.68
C ASP A 472 23.75 -4.81 -8.23
N GLU A 473 23.14 -3.85 -7.53
CA GLU A 473 22.79 -3.88 -6.11
C GLU A 473 23.95 -4.01 -5.12
N SER A 474 25.20 -3.95 -5.58
CA SER A 474 26.31 -3.88 -4.64
C SER A 474 26.24 -2.58 -3.84
N LEU A 475 26.25 -2.71 -2.50
CA LEU A 475 26.19 -1.60 -1.56
C LEU A 475 27.58 -1.13 -1.16
N TYR A 476 27.74 0.18 -0.96
CA TYR A 476 28.95 0.84 -0.43
C TYR A 476 28.57 1.99 0.52
N GLY A 477 29.50 2.37 1.40
CA GLY A 477 29.33 3.41 2.40
C GLY A 477 28.84 2.86 3.73
N PHE A 478 28.00 3.63 4.42
CA PHE A 478 27.34 3.22 5.64
C PHE A 478 26.20 2.24 5.32
N ILE A 479 26.23 1.04 5.88
CA ILE A 479 25.17 0.03 5.71
C ILE A 479 24.45 -0.13 7.05
N GLU A 480 25.19 -0.55 8.06
CA GLU A 480 24.77 -0.64 9.45
C GLU A 480 25.97 -0.40 10.38
N PRO A 481 25.75 -0.11 11.68
CA PRO A 481 26.82 0.10 12.64
C PRO A 481 27.83 -1.05 12.66
N GLY A 482 29.11 -0.75 12.44
CA GLY A 482 30.19 -1.75 12.42
C GLY A 482 30.38 -2.50 11.10
N ASN A 483 29.50 -2.33 10.12
CA ASN A 483 29.54 -3.05 8.83
C ASN A 483 29.50 -2.06 7.64
N SER A 484 30.32 -1.02 7.69
CA SER A 484 30.46 -0.08 6.57
C SER A 484 31.46 -0.60 5.54
N LYS A 485 31.22 -0.30 4.26
CA LYS A 485 32.09 -0.71 3.15
C LYS A 485 32.72 0.51 2.48
N PRO A 486 34.05 0.57 2.26
CA PRO A 486 34.69 1.70 1.60
C PRO A 486 34.15 1.91 0.17
N PHE A 487 33.90 3.16 -0.23
CA PHE A 487 33.50 3.47 -1.60
C PHE A 487 34.57 3.08 -2.63
N PRO A 488 34.18 2.70 -3.86
CA PRO A 488 35.14 2.42 -4.93
C PRO A 488 36.07 3.60 -5.20
N THR A 489 37.32 3.30 -5.56
CA THR A 489 38.31 4.32 -5.91
C THR A 489 37.80 5.19 -7.07
N GLY A 490 37.89 6.51 -6.93
CA GLY A 490 37.37 7.47 -7.91
C GLY A 490 35.93 7.93 -7.67
N THR A 491 35.27 7.44 -6.61
CA THR A 491 33.97 7.99 -6.17
C THR A 491 34.15 9.40 -5.62
N ARG A 492 33.32 10.34 -6.08
CA ARG A 492 33.31 11.73 -5.62
C ARG A 492 31.95 12.09 -5.05
N PHE A 493 31.93 12.82 -3.94
CA PHE A 493 30.73 13.40 -3.35
C PHE A 493 30.77 14.92 -3.40
N THR A 494 29.62 15.52 -3.68
CA THR A 494 29.40 16.97 -3.59
C THR A 494 28.11 17.25 -2.84
N PHE A 495 28.05 18.40 -2.17
CA PHE A 495 26.88 18.86 -1.45
C PHE A 495 26.54 20.30 -1.84
N SER A 496 25.27 20.65 -1.79
CA SER A 496 24.78 22.03 -1.93
C SER A 496 23.61 22.27 -1.00
N SER A 497 23.48 23.51 -0.52
CA SER A 497 22.35 23.98 0.28
C SER A 497 21.49 24.93 -0.53
N ASP A 498 20.17 24.84 -0.39
CA ASP A 498 19.23 25.82 -0.95
C ASP A 498 19.17 27.13 -0.13
N HIS A 499 19.59 27.09 1.14
CA HIS A 499 19.68 28.23 2.05
C HIS A 499 21.08 28.26 2.71
N PRO A 500 22.10 28.78 2.01
CA PRO A 500 23.49 28.76 2.48
C PRO A 500 23.75 29.64 3.71
N ASP A 501 22.86 30.59 3.99
CA ASP A 501 22.82 31.41 5.20
C ASP A 501 22.32 30.63 6.43
N VAL A 502 21.46 29.64 6.26
CA VAL A 502 20.98 28.74 7.33
C VAL A 502 21.95 27.57 7.52
N VAL A 503 22.34 26.91 6.41
CA VAL A 503 23.31 25.80 6.41
C VAL A 503 24.30 25.98 5.27
N ALA A 504 25.57 26.19 5.60
CA ALA A 504 26.63 26.36 4.62
C ALA A 504 27.31 25.03 4.27
N VAL A 505 27.66 24.87 2.99
CA VAL A 505 28.55 23.80 2.52
C VAL A 505 29.91 24.40 2.20
N GLY A 506 30.91 24.06 3.00
CA GLY A 506 32.27 24.55 2.86
C GLY A 506 33.17 23.68 1.97
N PRO A 507 34.45 24.07 1.80
CA PRO A 507 35.46 23.29 1.09
C PRO A 507 35.54 21.85 1.60
N GLY A 508 35.71 20.89 0.69
CA GLY A 508 35.74 19.47 1.04
C GLY A 508 34.38 18.85 1.38
N GLY A 509 33.27 19.58 1.19
CA GLY A 509 31.91 19.07 1.43
C GLY A 509 31.49 19.10 2.90
N ILE A 510 32.15 19.90 3.73
CA ILE A 510 31.81 20.06 5.15
C ILE A 510 30.50 20.85 5.26
N ILE A 511 29.47 20.25 5.85
CA ILE A 511 28.17 20.88 6.08
C ILE A 511 28.15 21.47 7.49
N ARG A 512 27.82 22.77 7.63
CA ARG A 512 27.78 23.46 8.91
C ARG A 512 26.48 24.25 9.07
N THR A 513 25.78 24.06 10.19
CA THR A 513 24.61 24.86 10.53
C THR A 513 25.05 26.23 11.03
N LEU A 514 24.33 27.28 10.64
CA LEU A 514 24.70 28.67 10.94
C LEU A 514 23.63 29.38 11.76
N HIS A 515 22.40 29.47 11.23
CA HIS A 515 21.32 30.27 11.80
C HIS A 515 20.04 29.46 11.88
N ASN A 516 19.16 29.78 12.85
CA ASN A 516 17.80 29.24 12.91
C ASN A 516 17.10 29.28 11.54
N GLY A 517 16.52 28.15 11.14
CA GLY A 517 15.81 28.03 9.87
C GLY A 517 15.82 26.61 9.32
N VAL A 518 15.29 26.44 8.11
CA VAL A 518 15.27 25.15 7.41
C VAL A 518 16.09 25.28 6.13
N ALA A 519 16.96 24.30 5.87
CA ALA A 519 17.66 24.15 4.60
C ALA A 519 17.51 22.70 4.09
N THR A 520 17.37 22.57 2.78
CA THR A 520 17.45 21.29 2.07
C THR A 520 18.85 21.13 1.51
N ILE A 521 19.54 20.06 1.92
CA ILE A 521 20.85 19.70 1.38
C ILE A 521 20.65 18.72 0.25
N THR A 522 21.22 19.02 -0.92
CA THR A 522 21.35 18.06 -2.01
C THR A 522 22.73 17.43 -1.93
N ALA A 523 22.78 16.11 -1.76
CA ALA A 523 24.01 15.32 -1.87
C ALA A 523 24.05 14.65 -3.24
N THR A 524 25.22 14.65 -3.88
CA THR A 524 25.44 14.01 -5.18
C THR A 524 26.66 13.11 -5.10
N VAL A 525 26.52 11.88 -5.59
CA VAL A 525 27.63 10.96 -5.86
C VAL A 525 27.90 10.93 -7.35
N THR A 526 29.16 10.93 -7.73
CA THR A 526 29.63 10.69 -9.10
C THR A 526 30.66 9.57 -9.10
N TYR A 527 30.42 8.54 -9.91
CA TYR A 527 31.38 7.45 -10.15
C TYR A 527 31.24 6.97 -11.60
N ARG A 528 32.35 6.79 -12.31
CA ARG A 528 32.41 6.42 -13.73
C ARG A 528 31.49 7.28 -14.62
N ASN A 529 31.52 8.61 -14.40
CA ASN A 529 30.70 9.61 -15.11
C ASN A 529 29.18 9.47 -14.94
N VAL A 530 28.72 8.57 -14.09
CA VAL A 530 27.30 8.46 -13.70
C VAL A 530 27.13 9.16 -12.36
N SER A 531 26.13 10.05 -12.30
CA SER A 531 25.79 10.78 -11.08
C SER A 531 24.39 10.43 -10.58
N ARG A 532 24.24 10.41 -9.26
CA ARG A 532 22.96 10.27 -8.56
C ARG A 532 22.92 11.24 -7.39
N SER A 533 21.74 11.78 -7.13
CA SER A 533 21.53 12.74 -6.06
C SER A 533 20.41 12.29 -5.14
N THR A 534 20.50 12.76 -3.90
CA THR A 534 19.43 12.66 -2.92
C THR A 534 19.36 13.95 -2.11
N GLN A 535 18.27 14.14 -1.39
CA GLN A 535 18.06 15.32 -0.56
C GLN A 535 17.73 14.91 0.87
N PHE A 536 18.18 15.73 1.82
CA PHE A 536 17.77 15.63 3.21
C PHE A 536 17.60 17.03 3.80
N VAL A 537 16.70 17.13 4.78
CA VAL A 537 16.36 18.39 5.41
C VAL A 537 17.15 18.55 6.71
N ILE A 538 17.70 19.74 6.90
CA ILE A 538 18.27 20.20 8.16
C ILE A 538 17.39 21.35 8.67
N ARG A 539 16.86 21.21 9.88
CA ARG A 539 16.26 22.31 10.63
C ARG A 539 17.22 22.69 11.75
N VAL A 540 17.70 23.91 11.68
CA VAL A 540 18.54 24.52 12.71
C VAL A 540 17.63 25.16 13.75
N LEU A 541 17.78 24.75 15.01
CA LEU A 541 16.99 25.23 16.14
C LEU A 541 17.81 26.19 17.00
N SER A 542 17.12 27.17 17.58
CA SER A 542 17.66 28.01 18.64
C SER A 542 17.62 27.24 19.96
N GLU A 543 18.69 26.50 20.26
CA GLU A 543 18.83 25.67 21.46
C GLU A 543 19.76 26.31 22.49
N LEU A 544 19.84 25.75 23.70
CA LEU A 544 20.88 26.10 24.66
C LEU A 544 22.21 25.41 24.29
N ASP A 545 23.33 26.13 24.37
CA ASP A 545 24.68 25.50 24.42
C ASP A 545 25.17 25.32 25.86
N ARG A 546 24.44 25.91 26.82
CA ARG A 546 24.87 25.98 28.21
C ARG A 546 23.71 26.05 29.19
N LEU A 547 23.79 25.22 30.22
CA LEU A 547 22.91 25.25 31.39
C LEU A 547 23.76 25.09 32.66
N ARG A 548 23.63 26.03 33.59
CA ARG A 548 24.42 26.09 34.82
C ARG A 548 23.54 26.12 36.05
N ILE A 549 23.99 25.44 37.10
CA ILE A 549 23.39 25.39 38.43
C ILE A 549 24.38 26.05 39.39
N ASP A 550 23.96 27.11 40.06
CA ASP A 550 24.79 27.90 40.99
C ASP A 550 26.14 28.30 40.37
N GLY A 551 26.10 28.69 39.08
CA GLY A 551 27.26 29.10 38.30
C GLY A 551 28.14 27.97 37.74
N ARG A 552 27.88 26.70 38.09
CA ARG A 552 28.62 25.53 37.59
C ARG A 552 27.89 24.88 36.42
N GLN A 553 28.63 24.48 35.39
CA GLN A 553 28.06 23.77 34.24
C GLN A 553 27.43 22.45 34.67
N LEU A 554 26.20 22.19 34.21
CA LEU A 554 25.58 20.89 34.37
C LEU A 554 26.34 19.87 33.50
N GLN A 555 26.99 18.90 34.15
CA GLN A 555 27.93 18.00 33.48
C GLN A 555 27.31 17.15 32.36
N GLN A 556 26.03 16.79 32.49
CA GLN A 556 25.31 15.97 31.51
C GLN A 556 24.46 16.82 30.54
N PHE A 557 24.67 18.14 30.51
CA PHE A 557 23.91 19.01 29.63
C PHE A 557 24.15 18.67 28.16
N HIS A 558 23.06 18.53 27.41
CA HIS A 558 23.06 18.43 25.96
C HIS A 558 21.92 19.28 25.37
N PRO A 559 22.14 20.01 24.25
CA PRO A 559 21.15 20.90 23.65
C PRO A 559 19.76 20.30 23.38
N ASP A 560 19.68 19.01 23.06
CA ASP A 560 18.42 18.29 22.78
C ASP A 560 17.92 17.43 23.97
N THR A 561 18.47 17.63 25.17
CA THR A 561 17.97 17.03 26.41
C THR A 561 17.21 18.10 27.19
N TYR A 562 15.90 17.94 27.27
CA TYR A 562 14.97 18.96 27.78
C TYR A 562 14.56 18.77 29.24
N ARG A 563 15.00 17.68 29.88
CA ARG A 563 14.68 17.37 31.28
C ARG A 563 15.93 16.94 32.03
N TYR A 564 16.12 17.51 33.21
CA TYR A 564 17.22 17.18 34.10
C TYR A 564 16.73 17.05 35.53
N ASP A 565 17.27 16.07 36.25
CA ASP A 565 16.99 15.85 37.66
C ASP A 565 18.24 16.18 38.48
N VAL A 566 18.05 16.98 39.53
CA VAL A 566 19.14 17.48 40.37
C VAL A 566 18.81 17.21 41.83
N ILE A 567 19.63 16.37 42.46
CA ILE A 567 19.54 16.10 43.89
C ILE A 567 20.17 17.25 44.66
N VAL A 568 19.38 17.89 45.51
CA VAL A 568 19.80 19.01 46.35
C VAL A 568 20.10 18.51 47.76
N PRO A 569 21.31 18.75 48.31
CA PRO A 569 21.64 18.41 49.68
C PRO A 569 20.67 19.05 50.70
N ASP A 570 20.43 18.36 51.80
CA ASP A 570 19.54 18.87 52.86
C ASP A 570 20.07 20.17 53.46
N GLY A 571 19.17 21.15 53.64
CA GLY A 571 19.52 22.46 54.18
C GLY A 571 20.28 23.38 53.20
N ALA A 572 20.58 22.91 51.98
CA ALA A 572 21.10 23.78 50.93
C ALA A 572 20.02 24.78 50.45
N PRO A 573 20.41 26.00 50.03
CA PRO A 573 19.47 26.95 49.43
C PRO A 573 18.89 26.39 48.12
N VAL A 574 17.75 26.95 47.70
CA VAL A 574 17.16 26.61 46.39
C VAL A 574 18.16 26.95 45.27
N PRO A 575 18.59 25.98 44.44
CA PRO A 575 19.58 26.24 43.41
C PRO A 575 19.11 27.25 42.36
N ARG A 576 20.03 28.05 41.82
CA ARG A 576 19.75 29.01 40.75
C ARG A 576 20.25 28.53 39.40
N ILE A 577 19.36 28.58 38.41
CA ILE A 577 19.67 28.28 37.01
C ILE A 577 20.15 29.53 36.27
N THR A 578 21.19 29.37 35.46
CA THR A 578 21.51 30.31 34.37
C THR A 578 21.73 29.52 33.09
N ALA A 579 21.38 30.10 31.95
CA ALA A 579 21.41 29.43 30.66
C ALA A 579 21.89 30.39 29.56
N HIS A 580 22.36 29.83 28.46
CA HIS A 580 22.81 30.59 27.29
C HIS A 580 22.46 29.83 26.00
N SER A 581 22.06 30.58 24.98
CA SER A 581 21.88 30.11 23.61
C SER A 581 22.98 30.72 22.74
N PRO A 582 23.61 29.96 21.82
CA PRO A 582 24.57 30.51 20.88
C PRO A 582 23.90 31.39 19.81
N ASP A 583 22.57 31.27 19.63
CA ASP A 583 21.79 32.12 18.75
C ASP A 583 21.58 33.49 19.41
N SER A 584 22.31 34.49 18.93
CA SER A 584 22.20 35.87 19.43
C SER A 584 20.84 36.53 19.19
N SER A 585 20.01 35.97 18.33
CA SER A 585 18.64 36.45 18.06
C SER A 585 17.58 35.76 18.92
N ALA A 586 17.93 34.67 19.62
CA ALA A 586 17.03 33.95 20.49
C ALA A 586 16.81 34.68 21.82
N THR A 587 15.59 34.59 22.34
CA THR A 587 15.27 35.07 23.70
C THR A 587 15.33 33.91 24.68
N VAL A 588 16.19 34.02 25.70
CA VAL A 588 16.31 33.04 26.78
C VAL A 588 15.65 33.58 28.04
N ASN A 589 14.59 32.93 28.51
CA ASN A 589 13.92 33.29 29.76
C ASN A 589 14.09 32.17 30.79
N VAL A 590 14.44 32.55 32.03
CA VAL A 590 14.61 31.59 33.13
C VAL A 590 13.59 31.88 34.21
N THR A 591 12.73 30.90 34.49
CA THR A 591 11.86 30.88 35.66
C THR A 591 12.53 30.03 36.74
N GLN A 592 12.93 30.67 37.83
CA GLN A 592 13.62 29.99 38.94
C GLN A 592 12.65 29.15 39.77
N ALA A 593 13.16 28.07 40.35
CA ALA A 593 12.44 27.34 41.38
C ALA A 593 12.26 28.22 42.63
N SER A 594 11.09 28.17 43.26
CA SER A 594 10.80 28.87 44.52
C SER A 594 11.04 28.02 45.77
N SER A 595 11.15 26.70 45.61
CA SER A 595 11.29 25.73 46.70
C SER A 595 12.03 24.47 46.22
N VAL A 596 12.49 23.67 47.17
CA VAL A 596 12.88 22.27 46.97
C VAL A 596 11.97 21.43 47.88
N PRO A 597 11.19 20.46 47.35
CA PRO A 597 11.09 20.09 45.94
C PRO A 597 10.46 21.20 45.08
N GLY A 598 10.82 21.21 43.80
CA GLY A 598 10.36 22.20 42.83
C GLY A 598 11.08 22.02 41.49
N HIS A 599 10.84 22.92 40.54
CA HIS A 599 11.56 22.91 39.26
C HIS A 599 11.81 24.34 38.79
N ALA A 600 12.87 24.51 38.00
CA ALA A 600 13.10 25.70 37.20
C ALA A 600 12.81 25.37 35.74
N THR A 601 12.29 26.33 34.98
CA THR A 601 12.15 26.22 33.53
C THR A 601 13.02 27.25 32.83
N VAL A 602 13.65 26.83 31.74
CA VAL A 602 14.34 27.73 30.81
C VAL A 602 13.65 27.60 29.48
N THR A 603 13.09 28.70 28.97
CA THR A 603 12.57 28.76 27.61
C THR A 603 13.56 29.45 26.69
N VAL A 604 13.78 28.87 25.51
CA VAL A 604 14.52 29.48 24.41
C VAL A 604 13.56 29.66 23.26
N THR A 605 13.28 30.90 22.90
CA THR A 605 12.41 31.23 21.77
C THR A 605 13.25 31.77 20.63
N GLY A 606 13.26 31.05 19.50
CA GLY A 606 13.96 31.46 18.29
C GLY A 606 13.26 32.61 17.55
N PRO A 607 13.91 33.20 16.54
CA PRO A 607 13.34 34.27 15.71
C PRO A 607 12.12 33.83 14.90
N ASP A 608 11.94 32.52 14.71
CA ASP A 608 10.79 31.87 14.08
C ASP A 608 9.57 31.75 15.02
N GLY A 609 9.70 32.13 16.29
CA GLY A 609 8.67 32.04 17.31
C GLY A 609 8.54 30.64 17.94
N LEU A 610 9.33 29.65 17.53
CA LEU A 610 9.34 28.35 18.18
C LEU A 610 10.03 28.45 19.54
N THR A 611 9.42 27.81 20.55
CA THR A 611 9.93 27.81 21.92
C THR A 611 10.28 26.41 22.36
N LEU A 612 11.53 26.22 22.78
CA LEU A 612 12.01 25.01 23.43
C LEU A 612 12.07 25.25 24.94
N THR A 613 11.62 24.27 25.72
CA THR A 613 11.56 24.35 27.18
C THR A 613 12.48 23.29 27.80
N TYR A 614 13.44 23.73 28.60
CA TYR A 614 14.29 22.89 29.43
C TYR A 614 13.81 22.96 30.87
N THR A 615 13.47 21.82 31.46
CA THR A 615 13.01 21.74 32.84
C THR A 615 14.06 21.07 33.71
N VAL A 616 14.44 21.74 34.80
CA VAL A 616 15.37 21.21 35.81
C VAL A 616 14.58 20.98 37.09
N TYR A 617 14.37 19.71 37.43
CA TYR A 617 13.71 19.30 38.67
C TYR A 617 14.71 19.25 39.82
N PHE A 618 14.32 19.81 40.95
CA PHE A 618 15.08 19.79 42.19
C PHE A 618 14.30 19.01 43.23
N ALA A 619 14.95 18.04 43.86
CA ALA A 619 14.42 17.35 45.02
C ALA A 619 15.54 16.97 45.99
N HIS A 620 15.18 16.74 47.24
CA HIS A 620 16.07 16.07 48.17
C HIS A 620 16.16 14.59 47.83
N ARG A 621 17.21 13.93 48.33
CA ARG A 621 17.34 12.49 48.18
C ARG A 621 16.18 11.80 48.88
N ALA A 622 15.49 10.89 48.18
CA ALA A 622 14.42 10.09 48.77
C ALA A 622 14.95 9.32 49.98
N ARG A 623 14.16 9.28 51.06
CA ARG A 623 14.50 8.60 52.30
C ARG A 623 13.51 7.47 52.59
N SER A 624 14.03 6.40 53.18
CA SER A 624 13.21 5.34 53.74
C SER A 624 12.48 5.83 54.99
N ASP A 625 11.35 5.19 55.29
CA ASP A 625 10.63 5.35 56.54
C ASP A 625 10.24 3.97 57.06
N GLU A 626 10.71 3.63 58.25
CA GLU A 626 10.34 2.40 58.93
C GLU A 626 9.05 2.58 59.75
N PHE A 627 8.46 3.79 59.77
CA PHE A 627 7.22 4.13 60.49
C PHE A 627 7.27 3.76 61.99
N SER A 628 8.47 3.85 62.59
CA SER A 628 8.72 3.48 63.99
C SER A 628 8.28 4.54 65.00
N GLY A 629 7.89 5.73 64.53
CA GLY A 629 7.43 6.85 65.35
C GLY A 629 5.91 6.85 65.59
N THR A 630 5.39 8.02 65.97
CA THR A 630 3.95 8.28 66.13
C THR A 630 3.34 9.07 64.97
N THR A 631 4.17 9.53 64.03
CA THR A 631 3.78 10.25 62.80
C THR A 631 4.70 9.79 61.66
N VAL A 632 4.29 10.01 60.42
CA VAL A 632 5.15 9.79 59.24
C VAL A 632 6.37 10.71 59.31
N GLY A 633 7.49 10.28 58.73
CA GLY A 633 8.70 11.07 58.65
C GLY A 633 8.52 12.34 57.82
N PRO A 634 9.35 13.37 58.06
CA PRO A 634 9.21 14.69 57.46
C PRO A 634 9.42 14.70 55.93
N GLN A 635 9.93 13.61 55.36
CA GLN A 635 10.10 13.45 53.93
C GLN A 635 8.79 13.18 53.16
N TRP A 636 7.71 12.86 53.88
CA TRP A 636 6.42 12.58 53.27
C TRP A 636 5.50 13.80 53.29
N THR A 637 4.67 13.91 52.25
CA THR A 637 3.59 14.90 52.16
C THR A 637 2.27 14.19 51.98
N TRP A 638 1.26 14.59 52.75
CA TRP A 638 -0.10 14.11 52.60
C TRP A 638 -0.86 14.89 51.54
N ILE A 639 -1.56 14.18 50.66
CA ILE A 639 -2.58 14.75 49.78
C ILE A 639 -3.94 14.32 50.33
N ARG A 640 -4.77 15.32 50.68
CA ARG A 640 -6.12 15.13 51.26
C ARG A 640 -6.10 14.20 52.47
N GLN A 641 -5.30 14.58 53.47
CA GLN A 641 -5.18 13.87 54.75
C GLN A 641 -6.52 13.81 55.48
N ASP A 642 -6.86 12.65 56.01
CA ASP A 642 -7.94 12.40 56.95
C ASP A 642 -7.36 11.75 58.22
N PRO A 643 -6.97 12.56 59.23
CA PRO A 643 -6.32 12.08 60.45
C PRO A 643 -7.14 11.06 61.25
N ALA A 644 -8.46 10.95 61.00
CA ALA A 644 -9.30 9.96 61.67
C ALA A 644 -9.08 8.53 61.14
N ASN A 645 -8.50 8.41 59.93
CA ASN A 645 -8.38 7.16 59.19
C ASN A 645 -6.92 6.73 58.96
N GLU A 646 -5.96 7.38 59.61
CA GLU A 646 -4.55 7.01 59.56
C GLU A 646 -3.97 6.82 60.95
N GLN A 647 -3.00 5.91 61.06
CA GLN A 647 -2.26 5.67 62.30
C GLN A 647 -0.83 5.22 61.99
N VAL A 648 0.16 5.87 62.60
CA VAL A 648 1.56 5.43 62.57
C VAL A 648 1.92 4.84 63.92
N SER A 649 2.19 3.53 63.95
CA SER A 649 2.61 2.84 65.17
C SER A 649 3.24 1.49 64.85
N GLY A 650 4.15 1.02 65.73
CA GLY A 650 4.64 -0.35 65.68
C GLY A 650 5.44 -0.71 64.41
N GLY A 651 6.04 0.27 63.73
CA GLY A 651 6.78 0.05 62.48
C GLY A 651 5.89 -0.03 61.24
N ALA A 652 4.67 0.50 61.30
CA ALA A 652 3.73 0.50 60.19
C ALA A 652 2.92 1.80 60.12
N LEU A 653 2.62 2.23 58.90
CA LEU A 653 1.54 3.16 58.59
C LEU A 653 0.28 2.35 58.27
N THR A 654 -0.77 2.55 59.05
CA THR A 654 -2.09 1.97 58.84
C THR A 654 -3.01 3.04 58.27
N ILE A 655 -3.70 2.73 57.17
CA ILE A 655 -4.70 3.60 56.55
C ILE A 655 -5.99 2.80 56.42
N ALA A 656 -7.10 3.32 56.95
CA ALA A 656 -8.43 2.78 56.70
C ALA A 656 -8.83 3.11 55.26
N ALA A 657 -9.27 2.10 54.50
CA ALA A 657 -9.66 2.30 53.11
C ALA A 657 -10.90 3.19 53.01
N GLU A 658 -10.83 4.20 52.15
CA GLU A 658 -11.92 5.14 51.87
C GLU A 658 -12.37 5.05 50.41
N GLN A 659 -13.59 5.51 50.12
CA GLN A 659 -14.11 5.54 48.75
C GLN A 659 -13.45 6.69 47.95
N GLY A 660 -12.81 6.36 46.82
CA GLY A 660 -12.29 7.35 45.87
C GLY A 660 -11.63 6.71 44.64
N ASP A 661 -11.52 7.45 43.54
CA ASP A 661 -10.76 7.04 42.35
C ASP A 661 -9.40 7.76 42.28
N LEU A 662 -8.46 7.16 41.54
CA LEU A 662 -7.13 7.71 41.28
C LEU A 662 -7.04 8.42 39.92
N GLY A 663 -8.12 8.46 39.12
CA GLY A 663 -8.14 9.00 37.76
C GLY A 663 -8.89 10.35 37.64
N GLY A 664 -8.52 11.16 36.64
CA GLY A 664 -9.20 12.43 36.31
C GLY A 664 -8.50 13.69 36.82
N THR A 665 -9.07 14.87 36.54
CA THR A 665 -8.46 16.18 36.84
C THR A 665 -8.69 16.68 38.27
N ASN A 666 -9.52 16.00 39.07
CA ASN A 666 -9.73 16.30 40.49
C ASN A 666 -10.13 15.02 41.28
N PRO A 667 -9.21 14.06 41.48
CA PRO A 667 -9.52 12.78 42.11
C PRO A 667 -9.83 12.96 43.61
N PRO A 668 -10.90 12.33 44.16
CA PRO A 668 -11.30 12.48 45.55
C PRO A 668 -10.55 11.55 46.52
N ALA A 669 -9.62 10.69 46.05
CA ALA A 669 -8.88 9.75 46.90
C ALA A 669 -8.18 10.43 48.08
N ARG A 670 -8.45 9.99 49.31
CA ARG A 670 -7.89 10.54 50.55
C ARG A 670 -6.67 9.74 51.03
N ASN A 671 -5.88 10.31 51.94
CA ASN A 671 -4.72 9.68 52.56
C ASN A 671 -3.66 9.20 51.56
N VAL A 672 -3.41 9.98 50.51
CA VAL A 672 -2.35 9.67 49.55
C VAL A 672 -1.04 10.27 50.07
N LEU A 673 -0.10 9.42 50.47
CA LEU A 673 1.20 9.81 50.98
C LEU A 673 2.25 9.80 49.86
N VAL A 674 2.90 10.94 49.61
CA VAL A 674 3.85 11.08 48.51
C VAL A 674 5.20 11.61 48.98
N GLN A 675 6.27 11.16 48.31
CA GLN A 675 7.62 11.71 48.42
C GLN A 675 8.21 11.80 47.00
N PRO A 676 8.84 12.93 46.62
CA PRO A 676 9.61 13.01 45.38
C PRO A 676 10.77 12.01 45.37
N ALA A 677 10.96 11.28 44.27
CA ALA A 677 12.00 10.27 44.15
C ALA A 677 12.81 10.47 42.86
N LEU A 678 13.62 11.53 42.82
CA LEU A 678 14.54 11.79 41.71
C LEU A 678 15.78 10.87 41.78
N GLY A 679 16.32 10.51 40.62
CA GLY A 679 17.52 9.70 40.49
C GLY A 679 17.29 8.20 40.73
N ASN A 680 18.36 7.47 41.07
CA ASN A 680 18.30 6.02 41.29
C ASN A 680 17.84 5.69 42.71
N TRP A 681 16.79 4.88 42.81
CA TRP A 681 16.25 4.40 44.09
C TRP A 681 15.68 2.98 43.91
N ALA A 682 15.46 2.31 45.04
CA ALA A 682 14.71 1.06 45.11
C ALA A 682 13.62 1.24 46.16
N MET A 683 12.44 0.70 45.88
CA MET A 683 11.33 0.73 46.81
C MET A 683 10.98 -0.70 47.20
N VAL A 684 11.01 -0.95 48.51
CA VAL A 684 10.61 -2.24 49.09
C VAL A 684 9.57 -1.92 50.14
N THR A 685 8.44 -2.61 50.07
CA THR A 685 7.34 -2.46 51.02
C THR A 685 6.71 -3.81 51.31
N LYS A 686 5.99 -3.88 52.43
CA LYS A 686 5.07 -4.98 52.73
C LYS A 686 3.69 -4.40 52.98
N LEU A 687 2.74 -4.71 52.11
CA LEU A 687 1.34 -4.35 52.30
C LEU A 687 0.60 -5.49 53.01
N THR A 688 -0.14 -5.15 54.07
CA THR A 688 -0.99 -6.10 54.80
C THR A 688 -2.40 -5.56 54.82
N PHE A 689 -3.37 -6.35 54.36
CA PHE A 689 -4.77 -6.00 54.44
C PHE A 689 -5.41 -6.66 55.66
N SER A 690 -6.24 -5.92 56.40
CA SER A 690 -7.06 -6.48 57.49
C SER A 690 -8.11 -7.47 56.96
N THR A 691 -8.47 -7.38 55.68
CA THR A 691 -9.32 -8.32 54.95
C THR A 691 -8.90 -8.38 53.50
N ALA A 692 -8.85 -9.58 52.90
CA ALA A 692 -8.51 -9.73 51.50
C ALA A 692 -9.50 -8.95 50.61
N PRO A 693 -9.02 -8.15 49.64
CA PRO A 693 -9.88 -7.54 48.62
C PRO A 693 -10.68 -8.61 47.88
N HIS A 694 -11.99 -8.42 47.76
CA HIS A 694 -12.92 -9.44 47.23
C HIS A 694 -13.98 -8.87 46.27
N VAL A 695 -13.91 -7.57 45.98
CA VAL A 695 -14.82 -6.89 45.04
C VAL A 695 -14.00 -6.24 43.92
N ALA A 696 -14.55 -6.25 42.70
CA ALA A 696 -13.96 -5.53 41.57
C ALA A 696 -13.72 -4.06 41.95
N ASN A 697 -12.53 -3.54 41.62
CA ASN A 697 -12.07 -2.17 41.90
C ASN A 697 -11.68 -1.86 43.36
N GLN A 698 -11.59 -2.84 44.26
CA GLN A 698 -10.82 -2.68 45.50
C GLN A 698 -9.33 -2.81 45.19
N GLN A 699 -8.57 -1.72 45.36
CA GLN A 699 -7.15 -1.66 45.05
C GLN A 699 -6.37 -1.04 46.21
N GLY A 700 -5.15 -1.53 46.43
CA GLY A 700 -4.20 -0.98 47.38
C GLY A 700 -2.81 -1.42 46.95
N GLY A 701 -1.87 -0.47 46.91
CA GLY A 701 -0.54 -0.73 46.40
C GLY A 701 0.31 0.52 46.47
N ILE A 702 1.59 0.38 46.15
CA ILE A 702 2.44 1.53 45.94
C ILE A 702 2.60 1.75 44.44
N ILE A 703 2.52 3.02 44.05
CA ILE A 703 2.65 3.44 42.67
C ILE A 703 3.98 4.17 42.54
N ALA A 704 4.86 3.63 41.71
CA ALA A 704 5.95 4.39 41.13
C ALA A 704 5.38 5.08 39.89
N TYR A 705 5.34 6.41 39.89
CA TYR A 705 4.83 7.17 38.77
C TYR A 705 5.90 8.16 38.31
N GLN A 706 6.20 8.13 37.02
CA GLN A 706 6.94 9.16 36.34
C GLN A 706 5.91 9.95 35.53
N ASP A 707 5.86 11.26 35.75
CA ASP A 707 5.09 12.16 34.89
C ASP A 707 5.82 12.23 33.55
N ASP A 708 5.36 11.42 32.59
CA ASP A 708 5.69 11.53 31.18
C ASP A 708 4.67 12.47 30.56
N ALA A 709 5.03 13.76 30.52
CA ALA A 709 4.27 14.80 29.83
C ALA A 709 4.27 14.59 28.31
#